data_AF-A0A853U9Y7-F1
#
_entry.id   AF-A0A853U9Y7-F1
#
_cell.length_a   1.000
_cell.length_b   1.000
_cell.length_c   1.000
_cell.angle_alpha   90.00
_cell.angle_beta   90.00
_cell.angle_gamma   90.00
#
_symmetry.space_group_name_H-M   'P 1'
#
loop_
_entity.id
_entity.type
_entity.pdbx_description
1 polymer ?
#
loop_
_entity_poly.entity_id
_entity_poly.type
_entity_poly.pdbx_seq_one_letter_code
_entity_poly.pdbx_strand_id
1 'polypeptide(L)'
;MTHLKSLRARRANSVFAAAAATALTLGVGVPAAASTTSEPSSESTQGSPTADPSNTPTEEPTEETGTASDTESGDHPSGESDDTSADGDDPSGTSADGAARAQSEAGDEAEEKPADEYYPGLAKKLFKKGEGHYQVPAPAEGGKPAGKVPSGLEAYYSQKIDWSADNCAAMGLPDYSEEIGRPPECGYMIAPIDAKNPEKGNIAIAVQRVKAGKLEEAEGGGVKFTPNSKPKGSVLYNPGGPGGSGMMFATWQAWDQPELAEDFDMIGFDPRGVGASMPFSECATDQQQDASRDLNPWKDGRDKAEEVFNTDTKKYADACFENTGKLFGLDAEGRKDLIKHLGTWDAVGDMDILRSVVGDEKLNYVGWSYGTSLGYRYAQKYGDSVGKLVLDGVVDPGDAEAVKALKAINARSDRFADLGDTVAQENSTGAGDKAGAGTGKTAKASEKIDLDGLTEDQKDTVNQGAGFQDTFEQFAKDCAAKGREGKTYGELWPDAFGETPLADQKFTCALGESDDPKVLSDNNAKLLQTLETADGGKGLLTGNPDDQRRITFSVGRLGEIQALYSTSLWPRLNYALNELKAGKSAGQLLILADMYDGRDESGHYDPSGAAFTNIRCTDSNSAHEPKDDAKLAQVRRFAEAYDAAAPFQRASVSPAGYDTCDFWKFKGTLPKAKQLTKVPNILVVSTSHDPATPYAAGVKMAQLIDGSLLSVAGNDHTSYQAAGGCVSDTVNTFLSKGRVPRDGDFGEKLDKPDTAKDHNGKTVNLPNKCKMQTFRTDGFTLSTSKAHVGSEVGFKVTHLDSETDYVLKIGDKTYAFTTDNGGNFAGVFSVPEGLKAGSTVEVAIVDAQGKKVGSAGLEILSKDKPRKDGPEAGGTTEGKDKPGDKGGDKPGDKPGDKGGKTPTDNAEGESKPLPRTGADVAGILAAAALLLAAGSAMAVNGRRKAHR
;
A
#
# COMPACT_ATOMS: atom_id res chain seq x y z
N MET A 1 5.49 -11.11 32.88
CA MET A 1 4.24 -10.51 32.29
C MET A 1 4.05 -9.00 32.51
N THR A 2 3.76 -8.49 33.71
CA THR A 2 3.47 -7.05 33.92
C THR A 2 4.64 -6.13 33.57
N HIS A 3 5.88 -6.59 33.76
CA HIS A 3 7.09 -5.86 33.36
C HIS A 3 7.25 -5.77 31.83
N LEU A 4 6.98 -6.85 31.08
CA LEU A 4 6.96 -6.80 29.60
C LEU A 4 5.88 -5.83 29.09
N LYS A 5 4.68 -5.84 29.68
CA LYS A 5 3.62 -4.86 29.31
C LYS A 5 4.03 -3.42 29.64
N SER A 6 4.75 -3.20 30.74
CA SER A 6 5.29 -1.88 31.13
C SER A 6 6.39 -1.37 30.18
N LEU A 7 7.31 -2.24 29.78
CA LEU A 7 8.37 -1.91 28.80
C LEU A 7 7.78 -1.66 27.41
N ARG A 8 6.84 -2.49 26.96
CA ARG A 8 6.13 -2.29 25.68
C ARG A 8 5.30 -1.00 25.69
N ALA A 9 4.50 -0.75 26.72
CA ALA A 9 3.69 0.47 26.81
C ALA A 9 4.50 1.78 26.90
N ARG A 10 5.75 1.73 27.42
CA ARG A 10 6.65 2.91 27.46
C ARG A 10 7.50 3.10 26.20
N ARG A 11 7.61 2.09 25.34
CA ARG A 11 8.32 2.16 24.05
C ARG A 11 7.38 2.22 22.83
N ALA A 12 6.09 1.91 22.98
CA ALA A 12 5.12 1.97 21.88
C ALA A 12 4.88 3.40 21.35
N ASN A 13 4.93 4.42 22.21
CA ASN A 13 4.75 5.83 21.80
C ASN A 13 5.92 6.38 20.95
N SER A 14 7.08 5.71 20.87
CA SER A 14 8.29 6.26 20.23
C SER A 14 8.65 5.65 18.87
N VAL A 15 7.98 4.58 18.41
CA VAL A 15 8.43 3.82 17.22
C VAL A 15 7.78 4.28 15.91
N PHE A 16 6.57 4.86 15.93
CA PHE A 16 6.04 5.55 14.74
C PHE A 16 6.63 6.95 14.53
N ALA A 17 7.36 7.48 15.51
CA ALA A 17 8.38 8.49 15.21
C ALA A 17 9.51 7.85 14.40
N ALA A 18 10.04 6.68 14.78
CA ALA A 18 11.24 6.07 14.16
C ALA A 18 11.10 5.72 12.65
N ALA A 19 9.91 5.35 12.16
CA ALA A 19 9.68 5.22 10.72
C ALA A 19 9.81 6.55 9.94
N ALA A 20 9.81 7.69 10.65
CA ALA A 20 10.14 9.03 10.18
C ALA A 20 11.27 9.68 11.02
N ALA A 21 12.08 8.88 11.75
CA ALA A 21 13.07 9.39 12.70
C ALA A 21 14.24 8.41 12.93
N THR A 22 14.80 7.91 11.83
CA THR A 22 16.22 7.49 11.78
C THR A 22 17.13 8.71 11.52
N ALA A 23 16.73 9.89 12.00
CA ALA A 23 17.33 11.20 11.68
C ALA A 23 17.01 12.26 12.76
N LEU A 24 17.05 11.90 14.06
CA LEU A 24 16.83 12.87 15.16
C LEU A 24 17.20 12.32 16.56
N THR A 25 18.49 12.31 16.92
CA THR A 25 18.91 12.54 18.32
C THR A 25 20.25 13.28 18.41
N LEU A 26 20.29 14.31 19.28
CA LEU A 26 21.48 15.04 19.77
C LEU A 26 22.13 16.12 18.87
N GLY A 27 21.38 17.19 18.62
CA GLY A 27 21.95 18.51 18.31
C GLY A 27 22.35 19.29 19.58
N VAL A 28 23.50 18.98 20.21
CA VAL A 28 24.21 19.86 21.16
C VAL A 28 25.72 19.64 20.99
N GLY A 29 26.47 20.68 20.61
CA GLY A 29 27.89 20.55 20.24
C GLY A 29 28.91 20.64 21.40
N VAL A 30 30.19 20.79 21.00
CA VAL A 30 31.41 21.09 21.79
C VAL A 30 32.14 19.86 22.39
N PRO A 31 33.49 19.70 22.25
CA PRO A 31 34.41 20.11 21.17
C PRO A 31 35.34 18.96 20.69
N ALA A 32 36.24 19.24 19.75
CA ALA A 32 37.26 18.28 19.29
C ALA A 32 38.31 17.90 20.35
N ALA A 33 38.72 16.62 20.39
CA ALA A 33 39.89 16.17 21.14
C ALA A 33 40.61 14.97 20.48
N ALA A 34 41.82 15.25 20.00
CA ALA A 34 43.00 14.40 19.82
C ALA A 34 42.86 12.87 19.58
N SER A 35 43.41 12.46 18.45
CA SER A 35 43.92 11.12 18.14
C SER A 35 44.75 10.46 19.26
N THR A 36 44.51 9.18 19.52
CA THR A 36 45.56 8.25 19.97
C THR A 36 45.45 6.91 19.24
N THR A 37 46.55 6.52 18.62
CA THR A 37 46.77 5.25 17.91
C THR A 37 46.99 4.08 18.87
N SER A 38 46.45 2.90 18.55
CA SER A 38 46.99 1.62 19.05
C SER A 38 46.74 0.50 18.05
N GLU A 39 47.81 0.08 17.36
CA GLU A 39 47.86 -1.19 16.63
C GLU A 39 47.70 -2.39 17.59
N PRO A 40 47.40 -3.58 17.06
CA PRO A 40 48.18 -4.74 17.45
C PRO A 40 48.93 -5.37 16.27
N SER A 41 50.24 -5.38 16.45
CA SER A 41 51.30 -5.95 15.62
C SER A 41 51.17 -7.42 15.23
N SER A 42 51.88 -7.72 14.12
CA SER A 42 52.74 -8.89 13.85
C SER A 42 52.17 -10.14 13.15
N GLU A 43 52.62 -10.30 11.91
CA GLU A 43 52.75 -11.57 11.18
C GLU A 43 53.84 -12.47 11.79
N SER A 44 53.72 -13.79 11.56
CA SER A 44 54.83 -14.72 11.24
C SER A 44 54.24 -16.13 10.97
N THR A 45 54.71 -16.98 10.06
CA THR A 45 55.74 -16.86 8.99
C THR A 45 55.61 -18.01 7.98
N GLN A 46 56.01 -17.74 6.72
CA GLN A 46 56.71 -18.65 5.76
C GLN A 46 56.00 -19.89 5.17
N GLY A 47 56.04 -19.98 3.82
CA GLY A 47 55.71 -21.20 3.06
C GLY A 47 55.72 -21.02 1.52
N SER A 48 56.90 -21.06 0.90
CA SER A 48 57.13 -21.14 -0.56
C SER A 48 58.38 -22.02 -0.80
N PRO A 49 58.67 -22.59 -2.00
CA PRO A 49 58.29 -22.08 -3.33
C PRO A 49 58.03 -23.14 -4.47
N THR A 50 57.87 -22.63 -5.71
CA THR A 50 58.17 -23.21 -7.05
C THR A 50 57.46 -24.49 -7.57
N ALA A 51 56.76 -24.38 -8.71
CA ALA A 51 57.28 -24.77 -10.05
C ALA A 51 56.23 -24.64 -11.20
N ASP A 52 56.69 -24.21 -12.37
CA ASP A 52 56.02 -24.14 -13.71
C ASP A 52 56.31 -25.47 -14.51
N PRO A 53 55.95 -25.73 -15.80
CA PRO A 53 55.25 -24.90 -16.80
C PRO A 53 54.25 -25.59 -17.78
N SER A 54 53.79 -24.79 -18.76
CA SER A 54 53.47 -25.11 -20.18
C SER A 54 52.08 -25.64 -20.59
N ASN A 55 51.36 -24.84 -21.41
CA ASN A 55 51.27 -25.11 -22.87
C ASN A 55 50.58 -23.99 -23.69
N THR A 56 51.13 -23.71 -24.87
CA THR A 56 50.56 -23.00 -26.04
C THR A 56 51.17 -23.70 -27.28
N PRO A 57 50.59 -23.69 -28.51
CA PRO A 57 50.44 -22.45 -29.29
C PRO A 57 49.30 -22.39 -30.36
N THR A 58 49.12 -21.19 -30.96
CA THR A 58 48.74 -20.86 -32.39
C THR A 58 47.55 -21.57 -33.09
N GLU A 59 46.68 -20.90 -33.86
CA GLU A 59 46.97 -20.11 -35.08
C GLU A 59 45.92 -18.99 -35.38
N GLU A 60 46.32 -18.07 -36.27
CA GLU A 60 45.54 -16.97 -36.87
C GLU A 60 45.04 -17.38 -38.30
N PRO A 61 44.12 -16.67 -39.01
CA PRO A 61 44.51 -15.40 -39.64
C PRO A 61 43.42 -14.31 -39.84
N THR A 62 43.95 -13.13 -40.17
CA THR A 62 43.40 -11.86 -40.69
C THR A 62 42.39 -11.92 -41.86
N GLU A 63 41.51 -10.91 -41.98
CA GLU A 63 41.64 -9.84 -43.02
C GLU A 63 40.62 -8.67 -42.86
N GLU A 64 41.14 -7.45 -42.80
CA GLU A 64 40.49 -6.19 -43.26
C GLU A 64 41.29 -5.68 -44.47
N THR A 65 40.68 -4.86 -45.35
CA THR A 65 41.15 -3.48 -45.73
C THR A 65 40.47 -2.93 -47.00
N GLY A 66 40.39 -1.59 -47.12
CA GLY A 66 40.15 -0.87 -48.40
C GLY A 66 39.05 0.21 -48.37
N THR A 67 39.12 1.30 -47.58
CA THR A 67 39.72 2.63 -47.85
C THR A 67 39.15 3.53 -49.00
N ALA A 68 38.73 4.75 -48.58
CA ALA A 68 38.83 6.09 -49.23
C ALA A 68 37.90 6.52 -50.41
N SER A 69 37.15 7.64 -50.25
CA SER A 69 37.51 9.02 -50.70
C SER A 69 36.32 10.01 -50.95
N ASP A 70 36.33 11.15 -50.23
CA ASP A 70 36.15 12.58 -50.66
C ASP A 70 34.83 13.26 -51.14
N THR A 71 34.76 14.58 -50.81
CA THR A 71 33.92 15.73 -51.33
C THR A 71 32.41 15.77 -51.02
N GLU A 72 31.69 16.90 -50.81
CA GLU A 72 31.92 18.38 -50.77
C GLU A 72 30.69 19.03 -50.01
N SER A 73 30.76 19.96 -49.03
CA SER A 73 30.99 21.43 -49.03
C SER A 73 29.74 22.33 -48.75
N GLY A 74 29.91 23.39 -47.94
CA GLY A 74 29.02 24.58 -47.83
C GLY A 74 28.06 24.63 -46.62
N ASP A 75 27.85 25.74 -45.91
CA ASP A 75 28.55 27.05 -45.94
C ASP A 75 28.30 27.85 -44.63
N HIS A 76 29.11 28.87 -44.35
CA HIS A 76 29.00 29.78 -43.19
C HIS A 76 28.56 31.19 -43.68
N PRO A 77 28.07 32.13 -42.83
CA PRO A 77 28.99 32.90 -41.98
C PRO A 77 28.45 33.50 -40.67
N SER A 78 29.41 33.91 -39.84
CA SER A 78 29.28 34.85 -38.72
C SER A 78 29.20 36.32 -39.19
N GLY A 79 28.84 37.23 -38.28
CA GLY A 79 28.96 38.67 -38.47
C GLY A 79 29.15 39.43 -37.15
N GLU A 80 30.31 40.05 -36.99
CA GLU A 80 30.62 41.03 -35.94
C GLU A 80 30.13 42.43 -36.34
N SER A 81 29.92 43.33 -35.37
CA SER A 81 29.99 44.77 -35.57
C SER A 81 30.28 45.52 -34.26
N ASP A 82 31.25 46.44 -34.31
CA ASP A 82 31.90 47.09 -33.17
C ASP A 82 31.15 48.27 -32.50
N ASP A 83 31.65 48.61 -31.31
CA ASP A 83 31.84 49.96 -30.72
C ASP A 83 30.74 51.04 -30.74
N THR A 84 30.48 51.61 -29.55
CA THR A 84 31.04 52.95 -29.23
C THR A 84 30.96 53.33 -27.75
N SER A 85 31.99 54.03 -27.27
CA SER A 85 32.26 54.49 -25.90
C SER A 85 31.70 55.88 -25.54
N ALA A 86 31.46 56.16 -24.25
CA ALA A 86 31.89 57.42 -23.58
C ALA A 86 31.64 57.44 -22.05
N ASP A 87 32.64 57.92 -21.31
CA ASP A 87 32.82 57.94 -19.84
C ASP A 87 31.95 58.90 -19.02
N GLY A 88 31.98 58.72 -17.68
CA GLY A 88 31.48 59.71 -16.70
C GLY A 88 31.68 59.35 -15.21
N ASP A 89 32.71 59.93 -14.58
CA ASP A 89 33.03 59.99 -13.13
C ASP A 89 31.90 60.64 -12.27
N ASP A 90 31.73 60.46 -10.95
CA ASP A 90 32.16 59.48 -9.90
C ASP A 90 31.33 59.84 -8.60
N PRO A 91 31.79 59.58 -7.36
CA PRO A 91 31.55 58.37 -6.56
C PRO A 91 30.31 58.40 -5.66
N SER A 92 29.98 57.21 -5.14
CA SER A 92 29.52 56.90 -3.76
C SER A 92 28.28 56.00 -3.68
N GLY A 93 28.48 54.80 -3.15
CA GLY A 93 27.42 53.79 -3.04
C GLY A 93 27.98 52.39 -2.82
N THR A 94 28.40 52.08 -1.59
CA THR A 94 28.72 50.71 -1.19
C THR A 94 27.45 49.85 -1.24
N SER A 95 27.32 48.98 -2.25
CA SER A 95 26.28 47.94 -2.28
C SER A 95 26.88 46.56 -2.07
N ALA A 96 26.12 45.69 -1.39
CA ALA A 96 26.55 44.34 -0.99
C ALA A 96 26.23 43.28 -2.07
N ASP A 97 26.24 43.66 -3.35
CA ASP A 97 25.79 42.81 -4.46
C ASP A 97 26.90 41.92 -5.04
N GLY A 98 28.16 42.12 -4.63
CA GLY A 98 29.31 41.32 -5.07
C GLY A 98 29.41 39.93 -4.42
N ALA A 99 28.76 39.71 -3.27
CA ALA A 99 28.87 38.44 -2.52
C ALA A 99 27.87 37.37 -3.00
N ALA A 100 26.72 37.76 -3.57
CA ALA A 100 25.66 36.84 -3.97
C ALA A 100 25.82 36.24 -5.38
N ARG A 101 26.86 36.64 -6.13
CA ARG A 101 27.13 36.16 -7.51
C ARG A 101 28.43 35.34 -7.63
N ALA A 102 29.22 35.26 -6.56
CA ALA A 102 30.45 34.47 -6.52
C ALA A 102 30.24 33.00 -6.09
N GLN A 103 29.04 32.63 -5.64
CA GLN A 103 28.69 31.24 -5.27
C GLN A 103 27.89 30.48 -6.35
N SER A 104 27.69 31.07 -7.55
CA SER A 104 27.08 30.39 -8.70
C SER A 104 28.07 29.98 -9.79
N GLU A 105 29.35 30.32 -9.64
CA GLU A 105 30.45 29.89 -10.53
C GLU A 105 31.65 29.30 -9.75
N ALA A 106 31.42 29.00 -8.47
CA ALA A 106 32.31 28.19 -7.63
C ALA A 106 31.55 26.94 -7.16
N GLY A 107 31.10 26.16 -8.13
CA GLY A 107 31.06 24.73 -7.90
C GLY A 107 32.51 24.28 -7.79
N ASP A 108 32.96 23.93 -6.58
CA ASP A 108 33.80 22.75 -6.52
C ASP A 108 33.01 21.66 -7.26
N GLU A 109 33.62 21.03 -8.26
CA GLU A 109 33.09 19.79 -8.83
C GLU A 109 33.12 18.78 -7.69
N ALA A 110 32.04 18.74 -6.90
CA ALA A 110 31.78 17.70 -5.93
C ALA A 110 31.73 16.41 -6.73
N GLU A 111 32.85 15.69 -6.71
CA GLU A 111 33.16 14.56 -7.58
C GLU A 111 31.92 13.66 -7.68
N GLU A 112 31.30 13.62 -8.87
CA GLU A 112 29.95 13.07 -9.02
C GLU A 112 29.96 11.63 -8.51
N LYS A 113 29.31 11.42 -7.35
CA LYS A 113 29.35 10.16 -6.63
C LYS A 113 29.04 9.02 -7.59
N PRO A 114 29.85 7.94 -7.61
CA PRO A 114 29.56 6.80 -8.48
C PRO A 114 28.12 6.34 -8.27
N ALA A 115 27.36 6.15 -9.35
CA ALA A 115 25.95 5.77 -9.24
C ALA A 115 25.73 4.44 -8.49
N ASP A 116 26.79 3.64 -8.26
CA ASP A 116 26.75 2.46 -7.41
C ASP A 116 27.10 2.71 -5.93
N GLU A 117 27.37 3.95 -5.48
CA GLU A 117 27.67 4.29 -4.08
C GLU A 117 26.55 3.80 -3.16
N TYR A 118 25.31 4.10 -3.51
CA TYR A 118 24.12 3.77 -2.72
C TYR A 118 23.61 2.33 -2.93
N TYR A 119 24.24 1.53 -3.80
CA TYR A 119 23.88 0.12 -3.95
C TYR A 119 24.22 -0.66 -2.66
N PRO A 120 23.31 -1.50 -2.14
CA PRO A 120 23.57 -2.32 -0.96
C PRO A 120 24.84 -3.16 -1.08
N GLY A 121 25.58 -3.32 0.02
CA GLY A 121 26.82 -4.11 0.05
C GLY A 121 26.62 -5.55 -0.43
N LEU A 122 25.46 -6.15 -0.15
CA LEU A 122 25.08 -7.46 -0.66
C LEU A 122 24.86 -7.47 -2.18
N ALA A 123 24.21 -6.44 -2.75
CA ALA A 123 24.05 -6.31 -4.21
C ALA A 123 25.40 -6.17 -4.91
N LYS A 124 26.30 -5.34 -4.36
CA LYS A 124 27.71 -5.22 -4.81
C LYS A 124 28.42 -6.56 -4.79
N LYS A 125 28.31 -7.32 -3.70
CA LYS A 125 28.93 -8.65 -3.54
C LYS A 125 28.39 -9.71 -4.51
N LEU A 126 27.10 -9.69 -4.83
CA LEU A 126 26.46 -10.74 -5.63
C LEU A 126 26.41 -10.45 -7.14
N PHE A 127 26.20 -9.18 -7.52
CA PHE A 127 25.81 -8.81 -8.88
C PHE A 127 26.87 -8.01 -9.64
N LYS A 128 27.84 -7.38 -8.98
CA LYS A 128 28.93 -6.63 -9.65
C LYS A 128 29.82 -7.59 -10.45
N LYS A 129 30.07 -7.26 -11.72
CA LYS A 129 30.93 -8.00 -12.67
C LYS A 129 32.18 -7.24 -13.10
N GLY A 130 32.24 -5.96 -12.79
CA GLY A 130 33.37 -5.07 -13.03
C GLY A 130 33.09 -3.69 -12.43
N GLU A 131 33.94 -2.70 -12.70
CA GLU A 131 33.62 -1.31 -12.40
C GLU A 131 32.40 -0.88 -13.23
N GLY A 132 31.40 -0.26 -12.59
CA GLY A 132 30.17 0.21 -13.25
C GLY A 132 29.25 -0.85 -13.88
N HIS A 133 29.57 -2.15 -13.79
CA HIS A 133 28.83 -3.21 -14.49
C HIS A 133 28.22 -4.25 -13.54
N TYR A 134 26.90 -4.41 -13.61
CA TYR A 134 26.09 -5.32 -12.79
C TYR A 134 25.30 -6.32 -13.63
N GLN A 135 25.08 -7.52 -13.10
CA GLN A 135 24.24 -8.53 -13.73
C GLN A 135 23.54 -9.40 -12.68
N VAL A 136 22.21 -9.48 -12.75
CA VAL A 136 21.41 -10.41 -11.95
C VAL A 136 21.53 -11.83 -12.55
N PRO A 137 21.95 -12.85 -11.77
CA PRO A 137 22.09 -14.22 -12.25
C PRO A 137 20.74 -14.91 -12.46
N ALA A 138 20.76 -16.15 -12.96
CA ALA A 138 19.61 -17.05 -12.92
C ALA A 138 19.23 -17.42 -11.46
N PRO A 139 17.97 -17.81 -11.18
CA PRO A 139 17.56 -18.30 -9.87
C PRO A 139 18.41 -19.49 -9.39
N ALA A 140 18.77 -19.50 -8.10
CA ALA A 140 19.56 -20.58 -7.52
C ALA A 140 18.69 -21.83 -7.27
N GLU A 141 19.11 -22.99 -7.75
CA GLU A 141 18.37 -24.25 -7.63
C GLU A 141 18.26 -24.77 -6.17
N GLY A 142 17.33 -25.68 -5.93
CA GLY A 142 17.26 -26.49 -4.71
C GLY A 142 16.17 -26.10 -3.71
N GLY A 143 15.27 -25.18 -4.06
CA GLY A 143 14.02 -24.95 -3.34
C GLY A 143 12.96 -26.02 -3.62
N LYS A 144 11.79 -25.87 -2.99
CA LYS A 144 10.61 -26.70 -3.23
C LYS A 144 9.43 -25.78 -3.48
N PRO A 145 8.86 -25.75 -4.70
CA PRO A 145 7.73 -24.88 -5.00
C PRO A 145 6.48 -25.35 -4.24
N ALA A 146 5.70 -24.40 -3.74
CA ALA A 146 4.39 -24.62 -3.16
C ALA A 146 3.25 -24.04 -4.01
N GLY A 147 2.07 -24.66 -3.94
CA GLY A 147 0.88 -24.24 -4.68
C GLY A 147 1.01 -24.43 -6.20
N LYS A 148 0.31 -23.58 -6.95
CA LYS A 148 0.30 -23.60 -8.43
C LYS A 148 1.58 -22.95 -8.96
N VAL A 149 2.22 -23.61 -9.92
CA VAL A 149 3.39 -23.12 -10.66
C VAL A 149 2.97 -22.85 -12.11
N PRO A 150 3.16 -21.63 -12.66
CA PRO A 150 2.97 -21.36 -14.08
C PRO A 150 4.01 -22.08 -14.95
N SER A 151 3.59 -22.61 -16.09
CA SER A 151 4.51 -23.30 -17.00
C SER A 151 5.50 -22.33 -17.64
N GLY A 152 6.77 -22.73 -17.74
CA GLY A 152 7.87 -21.90 -18.23
C GLY A 152 8.56 -21.07 -17.15
N LEU A 153 8.06 -21.08 -15.90
CA LEU A 153 8.63 -20.35 -14.76
C LEU A 153 9.14 -21.30 -13.65
N GLU A 154 9.22 -22.60 -13.90
CA GLU A 154 9.46 -23.63 -12.89
C GLU A 154 10.75 -23.36 -12.07
N ALA A 155 11.83 -22.91 -12.71
CA ALA A 155 13.10 -22.58 -12.06
C ALA A 155 13.01 -21.40 -11.07
N TYR A 156 12.14 -20.42 -11.33
CA TYR A 156 11.91 -19.31 -10.41
C TYR A 156 11.08 -19.73 -9.20
N TYR A 157 10.09 -20.62 -9.38
CA TYR A 157 9.25 -21.11 -8.29
C TYR A 157 9.96 -22.16 -7.42
N SER A 158 10.92 -22.90 -7.98
CA SER A 158 11.75 -23.89 -7.24
C SER A 158 13.09 -23.35 -6.73
N GLN A 159 13.27 -22.04 -6.69
CA GLN A 159 14.53 -21.43 -6.27
C GLN A 159 14.76 -21.50 -4.75
N LYS A 160 16.03 -21.39 -4.35
CA LYS A 160 16.45 -21.25 -2.95
C LYS A 160 16.95 -19.82 -2.69
N ILE A 161 16.39 -19.17 -1.67
CA ILE A 161 16.91 -17.90 -1.13
C ILE A 161 17.97 -18.20 -0.06
N ASP A 162 19.08 -17.48 -0.09
CA ASP A 162 20.12 -17.51 0.94
C ASP A 162 19.75 -16.56 2.09
N TRP A 163 19.11 -17.10 3.12
CA TRP A 163 18.61 -16.36 4.27
C TRP A 163 19.67 -16.26 5.38
N SER A 164 20.08 -15.05 5.76
CA SER A 164 20.93 -14.83 6.94
C SER A 164 20.75 -13.43 7.55
N ALA A 165 21.13 -13.27 8.82
CA ALA A 165 21.22 -11.96 9.47
C ALA A 165 22.36 -11.10 8.89
N ASP A 166 23.50 -11.73 8.57
CA ASP A 166 24.62 -11.10 7.86
C ASP A 166 24.18 -10.45 6.54
N ASN A 167 23.23 -11.07 5.82
CA ASN A 167 22.65 -10.50 4.61
C ASN A 167 21.77 -9.27 4.91
N CYS A 168 21.11 -9.16 6.07
CA CYS A 168 20.41 -7.92 6.46
C CYS A 168 21.40 -6.79 6.74
N ALA A 169 22.47 -7.06 7.48
CA ALA A 169 23.54 -6.10 7.75
C ALA A 169 24.23 -5.65 6.45
N ALA A 170 24.52 -6.60 5.53
CA ALA A 170 25.07 -6.30 4.21
C ALA A 170 24.08 -5.59 3.27
N MET A 171 22.78 -5.61 3.57
CA MET A 171 21.76 -4.78 2.91
C MET A 171 21.66 -3.36 3.51
N GLY A 172 22.34 -3.07 4.62
CA GLY A 172 22.29 -1.77 5.30
C GLY A 172 21.06 -1.58 6.20
N LEU A 173 20.31 -2.64 6.51
CA LEU A 173 19.15 -2.54 7.39
C LEU A 173 19.57 -2.40 8.86
N PRO A 174 18.88 -1.56 9.68
CA PRO A 174 19.14 -1.46 11.11
C PRO A 174 18.83 -2.77 11.82
N ASP A 175 19.65 -3.09 12.84
CA ASP A 175 19.47 -4.29 13.65
C ASP A 175 18.52 -4.02 14.82
N TYR A 176 17.38 -4.71 14.80
CA TYR A 176 16.36 -4.71 15.87
C TYR A 176 16.23 -6.10 16.53
N SER A 177 17.29 -6.92 16.48
CA SER A 177 17.29 -8.29 17.02
C SER A 177 17.01 -8.35 18.53
N GLU A 178 17.53 -7.39 19.31
CA GLU A 178 17.25 -7.29 20.74
C GLU A 178 15.78 -6.90 20.99
N GLU A 179 15.31 -5.88 20.26
CA GLU A 179 13.94 -5.36 20.28
C GLU A 179 12.89 -6.47 20.06
N ILE A 180 13.01 -7.22 18.97
CA ILE A 180 12.06 -8.30 18.63
C ILE A 180 12.44 -9.65 19.27
N GLY A 181 13.55 -9.71 20.01
CA GLY A 181 14.05 -10.88 20.72
C GLY A 181 14.55 -12.03 19.83
N ARG A 182 14.82 -11.77 18.54
CA ARG A 182 15.30 -12.73 17.53
C ARG A 182 15.84 -12.01 16.29
N PRO A 183 16.84 -12.55 15.58
CA PRO A 183 17.36 -11.89 14.39
C PRO A 183 16.41 -12.01 13.19
N PRO A 184 16.20 -10.93 12.42
CA PRO A 184 15.68 -11.04 11.06
C PRO A 184 16.71 -11.71 10.14
N GLU A 185 16.22 -12.30 9.04
CA GLU A 185 17.04 -12.88 7.98
C GLU A 185 16.69 -12.22 6.66
N CYS A 186 17.68 -11.92 5.81
CA CYS A 186 17.45 -11.28 4.53
C CYS A 186 18.12 -12.05 3.39
N GLY A 187 17.71 -11.76 2.16
CA GLY A 187 18.27 -12.33 0.94
C GLY A 187 17.61 -11.76 -0.31
N TYR A 188 17.97 -12.31 -1.46
CA TYR A 188 17.35 -11.97 -2.75
C TYR A 188 16.58 -13.15 -3.30
N MET A 189 15.37 -12.89 -3.81
CA MET A 189 14.63 -13.77 -4.69
C MET A 189 14.80 -13.28 -6.13
N ILE A 190 15.11 -14.16 -7.06
CA ILE A 190 15.25 -13.82 -8.48
C ILE A 190 13.90 -13.99 -9.20
N ALA A 191 13.51 -13.03 -10.02
CA ALA A 191 12.34 -13.10 -10.89
C ALA A 191 12.72 -12.71 -12.33
N PRO A 192 11.95 -13.11 -13.36
CA PRO A 192 12.15 -12.60 -14.71
C PRO A 192 11.70 -11.13 -14.79
N ILE A 193 12.38 -10.34 -15.63
CA ILE A 193 11.91 -8.99 -15.99
C ILE A 193 10.54 -9.11 -16.69
N ASP A 194 10.49 -9.87 -17.80
CA ASP A 194 9.27 -10.20 -18.52
C ASP A 194 8.90 -11.68 -18.27
N ALA A 195 7.85 -11.92 -17.48
CA ALA A 195 7.40 -13.28 -17.16
C ALA A 195 6.86 -14.08 -18.37
N LYS A 196 6.70 -13.46 -19.55
CA LYS A 196 6.34 -14.16 -20.80
C LYS A 196 7.57 -14.52 -21.65
N ASN A 197 8.69 -13.84 -21.43
CA ASN A 197 9.93 -13.96 -22.19
C ASN A 197 11.11 -13.95 -21.18
N PRO A 198 11.22 -14.96 -20.30
CA PRO A 198 12.17 -14.96 -19.17
C PRO A 198 13.64 -14.90 -19.61
N GLU A 199 13.94 -15.24 -20.87
CA GLU A 199 15.26 -15.10 -21.48
C GLU A 199 15.75 -13.65 -21.63
N LYS A 200 14.86 -12.65 -21.51
CA LYS A 200 15.21 -11.22 -21.57
C LYS A 200 16.05 -10.73 -20.39
N GLY A 201 16.09 -11.47 -19.29
CA GLY A 201 16.87 -11.11 -18.11
C GLY A 201 16.07 -11.15 -16.81
N ASN A 202 16.80 -10.97 -15.71
CA ASN A 202 16.30 -11.16 -14.36
C ASN A 202 16.36 -9.88 -13.54
N ILE A 203 15.50 -9.82 -12.53
CA ILE A 203 15.44 -8.81 -11.47
C ILE A 203 15.59 -9.52 -10.12
N ALA A 204 16.32 -8.92 -9.18
CA ALA A 204 16.48 -9.45 -7.83
C ALA A 204 15.60 -8.66 -6.86
N ILE A 205 14.65 -9.36 -6.25
CA ILE A 205 13.68 -8.85 -5.28
C ILE A 205 14.29 -9.00 -3.88
N ALA A 206 14.55 -7.90 -3.19
CA ALA A 206 15.02 -7.93 -1.81
C ALA A 206 13.89 -8.40 -0.88
N VAL A 207 14.23 -9.31 0.04
CA VAL A 207 13.27 -9.87 1.01
C VAL A 207 13.87 -9.97 2.40
N GLN A 208 13.04 -9.69 3.41
CA GLN A 208 13.30 -9.93 4.83
C GLN A 208 12.29 -10.94 5.38
N ARG A 209 12.76 -11.84 6.24
CA ARG A 209 11.95 -12.74 7.05
C ARG A 209 12.26 -12.56 8.53
N VAL A 210 11.20 -12.46 9.34
CA VAL A 210 11.27 -12.74 10.78
C VAL A 210 10.55 -14.06 11.05
N LYS A 211 11.28 -15.07 11.50
CA LYS A 211 10.77 -16.43 11.74
C LYS A 211 9.70 -16.48 12.83
N ALA A 212 8.68 -17.31 12.61
CA ALA A 212 7.65 -17.64 13.58
C ALA A 212 8.26 -18.27 14.85
N GLY A 213 7.74 -17.89 16.01
CA GLY A 213 8.07 -18.56 17.26
C GLY A 213 7.82 -17.71 18.51
N LYS A 214 7.92 -18.38 19.65
CA LYS A 214 7.55 -17.81 20.95
C LYS A 214 8.70 -17.01 21.56
N LEU A 215 8.34 -15.93 22.23
CA LEU A 215 9.24 -15.11 23.05
C LEU A 215 8.91 -15.37 24.52
N GLU A 216 9.77 -16.12 25.20
CA GLU A 216 9.61 -16.53 26.60
C GLU A 216 10.53 -15.68 27.51
N GLU A 217 10.12 -15.43 28.75
CA GLU A 217 10.97 -14.77 29.75
C GLU A 217 12.05 -15.78 30.20
N ALA A 218 13.34 -15.45 30.03
CA ALA A 218 14.44 -16.37 30.33
C ALA A 218 14.70 -16.49 31.84
N GLU A 219 15.12 -17.67 32.31
CA GLU A 219 15.58 -17.85 33.70
C GLU A 219 16.87 -17.04 33.92
N GLY A 220 16.75 -15.93 34.65
CA GLY A 220 17.82 -14.94 34.84
C GLY A 220 17.50 -13.55 34.27
N GLY A 221 16.40 -13.40 33.52
CA GLY A 221 16.01 -12.17 32.83
C GLY A 221 16.44 -12.16 31.36
N GLY A 222 15.77 -11.32 30.57
CA GLY A 222 15.91 -11.30 29.10
C GLY A 222 14.83 -12.13 28.39
N VAL A 223 14.94 -12.21 27.07
CA VAL A 223 13.98 -12.89 26.19
C VAL A 223 14.64 -14.09 25.53
N LYS A 224 13.97 -15.24 25.58
CA LYS A 224 14.35 -16.47 24.89
C LYS A 224 13.42 -16.69 23.71
N PHE A 225 13.98 -16.75 22.50
CA PHE A 225 13.23 -17.19 21.32
C PHE A 225 13.20 -18.71 21.20
N THR A 226 12.00 -19.27 21.03
CA THR A 226 11.76 -20.68 20.72
C THR A 226 11.07 -20.76 19.35
N PRO A 227 11.79 -21.13 18.25
CA PRO A 227 11.22 -21.18 16.91
C PRO A 227 10.02 -22.12 16.80
N ASN A 228 9.02 -21.72 16.02
CA ASN A 228 7.90 -22.60 15.69
C ASN A 228 8.33 -23.58 14.58
N SER A 229 8.42 -24.87 14.90
CA SER A 229 8.80 -25.91 13.93
C SER A 229 7.73 -26.23 12.88
N LYS A 230 6.51 -25.70 13.04
CA LYS A 230 5.36 -25.89 12.14
C LYS A 230 4.52 -24.59 12.09
N PRO A 231 5.03 -23.51 11.47
CA PRO A 231 4.25 -22.31 11.26
C PRO A 231 3.00 -22.61 10.43
N LYS A 232 1.98 -21.76 10.56
CA LYS A 232 0.71 -21.84 9.80
C LYS A 232 0.83 -21.31 8.37
N GLY A 233 2.00 -20.79 8.01
CA GLY A 233 2.36 -20.16 6.75
C GLY A 233 3.09 -18.84 7.00
N SER A 234 3.16 -17.99 5.99
CA SER A 234 3.74 -16.65 6.07
C SER A 234 2.67 -15.57 5.94
N VAL A 235 2.99 -14.34 6.34
CA VAL A 235 2.26 -13.12 5.97
C VAL A 235 3.23 -12.18 5.28
N LEU A 236 2.90 -11.79 4.04
CA LEU A 236 3.66 -10.80 3.28
C LEU A 236 3.13 -9.38 3.58
N TYR A 237 4.05 -8.42 3.67
CA TYR A 237 3.75 -7.03 4.03
C TYR A 237 4.28 -6.06 2.98
N ASN A 238 3.51 -5.01 2.66
CA ASN A 238 3.99 -3.91 1.81
C ASN A 238 3.33 -2.56 2.17
N PRO A 239 4.10 -1.47 2.35
CA PRO A 239 3.60 -0.15 2.74
C PRO A 239 2.82 0.60 1.66
N GLY A 240 2.98 0.23 0.39
CA GLY A 240 2.56 1.04 -0.73
C GLY A 240 3.58 2.09 -1.17
N GLY A 241 3.17 3.36 -1.18
CA GLY A 241 3.82 4.42 -1.96
C GLY A 241 3.08 4.68 -3.28
N PRO A 242 3.43 4.06 -4.44
CA PRO A 242 4.47 3.04 -4.65
C PRO A 242 5.89 3.53 -4.34
N GLY A 243 6.85 2.62 -4.24
CA GLY A 243 8.25 2.96 -3.96
C GLY A 243 8.66 2.90 -2.49
N GLY A 244 7.73 2.72 -1.55
CA GLY A 244 8.07 2.49 -0.15
C GLY A 244 8.71 1.11 0.06
N SER A 245 9.84 1.05 0.78
CA SER A 245 10.50 -0.22 1.11
C SER A 245 9.64 -1.06 2.06
N GLY A 246 9.40 -2.31 1.67
CA GLY A 246 8.65 -3.27 2.48
C GLY A 246 9.52 -4.11 3.42
N MET A 247 10.85 -4.01 3.35
CA MET A 247 11.78 -4.86 4.11
C MET A 247 11.52 -4.81 5.62
N MET A 248 11.49 -3.61 6.21
CA MET A 248 11.39 -3.45 7.67
C MET A 248 10.01 -3.80 8.26
N PHE A 249 8.98 -3.96 7.42
CA PHE A 249 7.65 -4.35 7.91
C PHE A 249 7.61 -5.75 8.52
N ALA A 250 8.50 -6.67 8.13
CA ALA A 250 8.63 -7.95 8.83
C ALA A 250 9.02 -7.79 10.30
N THR A 251 9.95 -6.86 10.57
CA THR A 251 10.44 -6.52 11.91
C THR A 251 9.38 -5.78 12.72
N TRP A 252 8.78 -4.72 12.15
CA TRP A 252 7.74 -3.94 12.84
C TRP A 252 6.50 -4.79 13.16
N GLN A 253 6.05 -5.64 12.23
CA GLN A 253 4.89 -6.51 12.49
C GLN A 253 5.21 -7.67 13.46
N ALA A 254 6.47 -8.11 13.56
CA ALA A 254 6.89 -9.03 14.62
C ALA A 254 6.91 -8.36 16.02
N TRP A 255 7.21 -7.06 16.08
CA TRP A 255 7.17 -6.24 17.30
C TRP A 255 5.73 -5.91 17.74
N ASP A 256 4.91 -5.38 16.82
CA ASP A 256 3.54 -4.92 17.10
C ASP A 256 2.52 -6.06 17.18
N GLN A 257 2.72 -7.15 16.43
CA GLN A 257 1.76 -8.26 16.34
C GLN A 257 2.39 -9.58 16.85
N PRO A 258 2.96 -9.64 18.07
CA PRO A 258 3.79 -10.74 18.53
C PRO A 258 3.02 -12.06 18.66
N GLU A 259 1.71 -12.03 18.91
CA GLU A 259 0.86 -13.24 18.95
C GLU A 259 0.67 -13.85 17.56
N LEU A 260 0.56 -13.02 16.51
CA LEU A 260 0.57 -13.49 15.12
C LEU A 260 1.96 -14.04 14.76
N ALA A 261 3.01 -13.41 15.28
CA ALA A 261 4.41 -13.77 15.07
C ALA A 261 4.88 -15.01 15.84
N GLU A 262 4.03 -15.65 16.66
CA GLU A 262 4.27 -17.01 17.18
C GLU A 262 3.94 -18.09 16.13
N ASP A 263 2.99 -17.80 15.23
CA ASP A 263 2.37 -18.77 14.32
C ASP A 263 2.74 -18.56 12.84
N PHE A 264 3.13 -17.35 12.43
CA PHE A 264 3.44 -17.01 11.04
C PHE A 264 4.84 -16.43 10.88
N ASP A 265 5.51 -16.78 9.78
CA ASP A 265 6.72 -16.08 9.32
C ASP A 265 6.29 -14.70 8.78
N MET A 266 6.91 -13.63 9.28
CA MET A 266 6.64 -12.27 8.80
C MET A 266 7.59 -11.97 7.64
N ILE A 267 7.05 -11.62 6.47
CA ILE A 267 7.82 -11.41 5.24
C ILE A 267 7.65 -9.97 4.74
N GLY A 268 8.74 -9.22 4.74
CA GLY A 268 8.86 -7.91 4.11
C GLY A 268 9.54 -8.07 2.76
N PHE A 269 9.14 -7.28 1.77
CA PHE A 269 9.78 -7.30 0.46
C PHE A 269 9.74 -5.94 -0.23
N ASP A 270 10.79 -5.63 -0.97
CA ASP A 270 10.80 -4.48 -1.87
C ASP A 270 10.34 -4.94 -3.25
N PRO A 271 9.28 -4.37 -3.83
CA PRO A 271 8.89 -4.68 -5.21
C PRO A 271 10.03 -4.44 -6.21
N ARG A 272 9.88 -4.99 -7.42
CA ARG A 272 10.76 -4.68 -8.54
C ARG A 272 10.98 -3.16 -8.71
N GLY A 273 12.23 -2.73 -8.80
CA GLY A 273 12.58 -1.32 -8.93
C GLY A 273 12.52 -0.48 -7.64
N VAL A 274 12.26 -1.08 -6.47
CA VAL A 274 12.10 -0.39 -5.18
C VAL A 274 13.26 -0.70 -4.23
N GLY A 275 13.69 0.28 -3.43
CA GLY A 275 14.56 0.06 -2.26
C GLY A 275 15.82 -0.74 -2.58
N ALA A 276 16.01 -1.87 -1.90
CA ALA A 276 17.15 -2.75 -2.07
C ALA A 276 17.03 -3.74 -3.25
N SER A 277 15.90 -3.76 -3.99
CA SER A 277 15.72 -4.60 -5.18
C SER A 277 16.52 -4.09 -6.39
N MET A 278 17.03 -5.00 -7.21
CA MET A 278 18.07 -4.72 -8.22
C MET A 278 17.66 -5.20 -9.62
N PRO A 279 17.61 -4.32 -10.65
CA PRO A 279 17.91 -2.88 -10.60
C PRO A 279 16.85 -2.10 -9.83
N PHE A 280 17.26 -1.08 -9.06
CA PHE A 280 16.32 -0.10 -8.50
C PHE A 280 16.00 1.01 -9.53
N SER A 281 14.98 1.80 -9.21
CA SER A 281 14.57 2.95 -9.99
C SER A 281 15.45 4.16 -9.73
N GLU A 282 16.04 4.70 -10.78
CA GLU A 282 16.94 5.86 -10.72
C GLU A 282 16.48 6.88 -11.78
N CYS A 283 16.16 8.09 -11.35
CA CYS A 283 15.71 9.17 -12.24
C CYS A 283 16.69 10.35 -12.19
N ALA A 284 16.88 10.95 -11.01
CA ALA A 284 17.71 12.15 -10.82
C ALA A 284 18.70 11.94 -9.67
N THR A 285 19.88 12.57 -9.76
CA THR A 285 20.87 12.59 -8.67
C THR A 285 20.39 13.45 -7.50
N ASP A 286 20.97 13.27 -6.31
CA ASP A 286 20.63 14.05 -5.11
C ASP A 286 20.66 15.58 -5.37
N GLN A 287 21.71 16.06 -6.07
CA GLN A 287 21.86 17.46 -6.46
C GLN A 287 20.78 17.92 -7.44
N GLN A 288 20.34 17.07 -8.37
CA GLN A 288 19.27 17.38 -9.31
C GLN A 288 17.90 17.46 -8.62
N GLN A 289 17.67 16.66 -7.58
CA GLN A 289 16.46 16.70 -6.76
C GLN A 289 16.44 17.95 -5.86
N ASP A 290 17.54 18.27 -5.18
CA ASP A 290 17.67 19.54 -4.43
C ASP A 290 17.44 20.76 -5.33
N ALA A 291 18.02 20.78 -6.54
CA ALA A 291 17.82 21.87 -7.51
C ALA A 291 16.37 22.00 -8.02
N SER A 292 15.61 20.90 -8.06
CA SER A 292 14.16 20.91 -8.39
C SER A 292 13.33 21.50 -7.24
N ARG A 293 13.66 21.15 -5.98
CA ARG A 293 12.98 21.66 -4.77
C ARG A 293 13.20 23.17 -4.56
N ASP A 294 14.33 23.70 -5.00
CA ASP A 294 14.66 25.13 -4.99
C ASP A 294 13.86 25.97 -6.03
N LEU A 295 13.07 25.35 -6.91
CA LEU A 295 12.23 26.08 -7.88
C LEU A 295 11.05 26.79 -7.22
N ASN A 296 11.05 28.13 -7.26
CA ASN A 296 10.01 28.98 -6.65
C ASN A 296 9.48 30.10 -7.59
N PRO A 297 9.03 29.80 -8.83
CA PRO A 297 8.70 30.79 -9.87
C PRO A 297 7.39 31.58 -9.66
N TRP A 298 6.70 31.39 -8.54
CA TRP A 298 5.34 31.89 -8.27
C TRP A 298 5.18 33.41 -8.41
N LYS A 299 6.16 34.18 -7.93
CA LYS A 299 6.18 35.65 -8.01
C LYS A 299 6.22 36.22 -9.43
N ASP A 300 6.67 35.44 -10.41
CA ASP A 300 6.87 35.89 -11.80
C ASP A 300 5.61 35.62 -12.67
N GLY A 301 4.52 35.15 -12.04
CA GLY A 301 3.21 34.94 -12.65
C GLY A 301 3.01 33.53 -13.23
N ARG A 302 1.74 33.17 -13.43
CA ARG A 302 1.32 31.82 -13.82
C ARG A 302 2.12 31.27 -15.01
N ASP A 303 2.17 32.02 -16.11
CA ASP A 303 2.74 31.51 -17.36
C ASP A 303 4.27 31.23 -17.24
N LYS A 304 4.99 31.95 -16.37
CA LYS A 304 6.39 31.67 -16.07
C LYS A 304 6.56 30.46 -15.15
N ALA A 305 5.68 30.30 -14.15
CA ALA A 305 5.65 29.11 -13.32
C ALA A 305 5.33 27.84 -14.12
N GLU A 306 4.39 27.93 -15.07
CA GLU A 306 4.09 26.87 -16.04
C GLU A 306 5.33 26.51 -16.89
N GLU A 307 6.04 27.49 -17.46
CA GLU A 307 7.27 27.23 -18.23
C GLU A 307 8.33 26.48 -17.41
N VAL A 308 8.59 26.93 -16.19
CA VAL A 308 9.64 26.40 -15.31
C VAL A 308 9.30 24.97 -14.86
N PHE A 309 8.12 24.76 -14.28
CA PHE A 309 7.75 23.44 -13.78
C PHE A 309 7.63 22.40 -14.91
N ASN A 310 7.02 22.76 -16.06
CA ASN A 310 6.88 21.81 -17.17
C ASN A 310 8.24 21.43 -17.81
N THR A 311 9.22 22.34 -17.80
CA THR A 311 10.58 22.04 -18.27
C THR A 311 11.26 21.04 -17.34
N ASP A 312 11.15 21.22 -16.01
CA ASP A 312 11.76 20.33 -15.03
C ASP A 312 11.07 18.96 -14.99
N THR A 313 9.72 18.91 -15.01
CA THR A 313 8.96 17.65 -15.11
C THR A 313 9.37 16.83 -16.33
N LYS A 314 9.54 17.45 -17.50
CA LYS A 314 10.00 16.75 -18.70
C LYS A 314 11.44 16.22 -18.53
N LYS A 315 12.34 17.04 -17.97
CA LYS A 315 13.74 16.65 -17.69
C LYS A 315 13.79 15.43 -16.78
N TYR A 316 13.03 15.43 -15.68
CA TYR A 316 12.94 14.30 -14.76
C TYR A 316 12.39 13.03 -15.44
N ALA A 317 11.33 13.15 -16.23
CA ALA A 317 10.76 12.04 -16.99
C ALA A 317 11.76 11.41 -17.99
N ASP A 318 12.55 12.24 -18.69
CA ASP A 318 13.60 11.74 -19.58
C ASP A 318 14.72 11.02 -18.81
N ALA A 319 15.15 11.61 -17.68
CA ALA A 319 16.23 11.09 -16.86
C ALA A 319 15.93 9.70 -16.24
N CYS A 320 14.67 9.39 -15.91
CA CYS A 320 14.25 8.03 -15.54
C CYS A 320 14.64 6.97 -16.59
N PHE A 321 14.48 7.27 -17.89
CA PHE A 321 14.86 6.35 -18.98
C PHE A 321 16.36 6.35 -19.30
N GLU A 322 17.10 7.37 -18.85
CA GLU A 322 18.54 7.46 -19.02
C GLU A 322 19.27 6.68 -17.92
N ASN A 323 18.76 6.72 -16.69
CA ASN A 323 19.45 6.22 -15.50
C ASN A 323 18.94 4.86 -14.99
N THR A 324 17.62 4.59 -14.95
CA THR A 324 17.09 3.32 -14.42
C THR A 324 17.64 2.11 -15.19
N GLY A 325 18.42 1.27 -14.51
CA GLY A 325 19.05 0.08 -15.09
C GLY A 325 20.34 0.31 -15.89
N LYS A 326 20.85 1.54 -15.96
CA LYS A 326 22.09 1.93 -16.69
C LYS A 326 23.31 1.12 -16.26
N LEU A 327 23.50 0.93 -14.96
CA LEU A 327 24.59 0.13 -14.38
C LEU A 327 24.50 -1.38 -14.67
N PHE A 328 23.36 -1.88 -15.16
CA PHE A 328 23.18 -3.28 -15.55
C PHE A 328 23.52 -3.55 -17.02
N GLY A 329 24.20 -2.60 -17.68
CA GLY A 329 24.61 -2.73 -19.08
C GLY A 329 23.45 -2.69 -20.07
N LEU A 330 22.25 -2.30 -19.64
CA LEU A 330 21.07 -2.20 -20.48
C LEU A 330 21.20 -0.99 -21.41
N ASP A 331 21.04 -1.21 -22.72
CA ASP A 331 20.92 -0.15 -23.71
C ASP A 331 19.58 0.62 -23.57
N ALA A 332 19.33 1.59 -24.45
CA ALA A 332 18.14 2.43 -24.37
C ALA A 332 16.81 1.64 -24.50
N GLU A 333 16.76 0.59 -25.32
CA GLU A 333 15.56 -0.26 -25.44
C GLU A 333 15.50 -1.28 -24.29
N GLY A 334 16.64 -1.79 -23.82
CA GLY A 334 16.73 -2.65 -22.63
C GLY A 334 16.24 -1.94 -21.35
N ARG A 335 16.63 -0.68 -21.11
CA ARG A 335 16.13 0.13 -19.99
C ARG A 335 14.62 0.40 -20.12
N LYS A 336 14.16 0.71 -21.33
CA LYS A 336 12.73 0.90 -21.62
C LYS A 336 11.90 -0.37 -21.43
N ASP A 337 12.43 -1.54 -21.76
CA ASP A 337 11.78 -2.85 -21.51
C ASP A 337 11.76 -3.17 -20.01
N LEU A 338 12.86 -2.93 -19.28
CA LEU A 338 12.89 -3.00 -17.80
C LEU A 338 11.81 -2.10 -17.18
N ILE A 339 11.81 -0.80 -17.49
CA ILE A 339 10.89 0.19 -16.92
C ILE A 339 9.43 -0.21 -17.18
N LYS A 340 9.11 -0.66 -18.40
CA LYS A 340 7.79 -1.19 -18.78
C LYS A 340 7.32 -2.39 -17.95
N HIS A 341 8.26 -3.11 -17.35
CA HIS A 341 7.99 -4.24 -16.47
C HIS A 341 8.12 -3.91 -14.98
N LEU A 342 8.34 -2.65 -14.55
CA LEU A 342 8.35 -2.28 -13.12
C LEU A 342 6.95 -2.13 -12.50
N GLY A 343 5.88 -2.02 -13.31
CA GLY A 343 4.51 -1.77 -12.85
C GLY A 343 3.89 -2.91 -12.01
N THR A 344 2.76 -2.59 -11.35
CA THR A 344 2.04 -3.49 -10.43
C THR A 344 1.72 -4.85 -11.05
N TRP A 345 1.36 -4.89 -12.34
CA TRP A 345 0.91 -6.13 -12.96
C TRP A 345 1.99 -7.21 -12.99
N ASP A 346 3.26 -6.82 -13.09
CA ASP A 346 4.39 -7.76 -13.03
C ASP A 346 4.91 -7.94 -11.59
N ALA A 347 4.86 -6.89 -10.76
CA ALA A 347 5.17 -6.99 -9.32
C ALA A 347 4.30 -8.02 -8.58
N VAL A 348 3.00 -8.13 -8.91
CA VAL A 348 2.14 -9.20 -8.34
C VAL A 348 2.51 -10.60 -8.85
N GLY A 349 3.28 -10.70 -9.93
CA GLY A 349 3.92 -11.95 -10.35
C GLY A 349 5.05 -12.35 -9.41
N ASP A 350 5.87 -11.40 -8.98
CA ASP A 350 6.92 -11.61 -7.98
C ASP A 350 6.32 -12.08 -6.65
N MET A 351 5.18 -11.51 -6.25
CA MET A 351 4.45 -11.95 -5.05
C MET A 351 4.00 -13.41 -5.13
N ASP A 352 3.62 -13.94 -6.31
CA ASP A 352 3.25 -15.35 -6.47
C ASP A 352 4.47 -16.29 -6.48
N ILE A 353 5.61 -15.83 -7.02
CA ILE A 353 6.90 -16.52 -6.88
C ILE A 353 7.27 -16.57 -5.39
N LEU A 354 7.26 -15.42 -4.70
CA LEU A 354 7.66 -15.31 -3.29
C LEU A 354 6.80 -16.21 -2.39
N ARG A 355 5.48 -16.18 -2.56
CA ARG A 355 4.53 -17.11 -1.91
C ARG A 355 5.00 -18.57 -2.08
N SER A 356 5.31 -18.98 -3.30
CA SER A 356 5.73 -20.36 -3.59
C SER A 356 7.07 -20.71 -2.95
N VAL A 357 8.02 -19.78 -2.96
CA VAL A 357 9.40 -19.95 -2.47
C VAL A 357 9.49 -19.96 -0.94
N VAL A 358 8.62 -19.23 -0.23
CA VAL A 358 8.48 -19.37 1.24
C VAL A 358 7.72 -20.63 1.66
N GLY A 359 7.15 -21.37 0.70
CA GLY A 359 6.50 -22.67 0.92
C GLY A 359 4.99 -22.63 1.11
N ASP A 360 4.34 -21.49 0.83
CA ASP A 360 2.89 -21.33 1.01
C ASP A 360 2.09 -21.72 -0.26
N GLU A 361 1.02 -22.50 -0.11
CA GLU A 361 0.09 -22.77 -1.22
C GLU A 361 -0.79 -21.57 -1.56
N LYS A 362 -0.98 -20.65 -0.61
CA LYS A 362 -1.90 -19.51 -0.68
C LYS A 362 -1.25 -18.28 -0.03
N LEU A 363 -1.40 -17.12 -0.66
CA LEU A 363 -0.86 -15.86 -0.13
C LEU A 363 -1.71 -15.36 1.05
N ASN A 364 -1.09 -15.17 2.22
CA ASN A 364 -1.61 -14.23 3.23
C ASN A 364 -0.83 -12.93 3.12
N TYR A 365 -1.52 -11.80 3.18
CA TYR A 365 -0.94 -10.51 2.84
C TYR A 365 -1.61 -9.36 3.58
N VAL A 366 -0.82 -8.36 3.94
CA VAL A 366 -1.29 -7.05 4.38
C VAL A 366 -0.65 -6.00 3.48
N GLY A 367 -1.49 -5.26 2.76
CA GLY A 367 -1.08 -4.12 1.94
C GLY A 367 -1.66 -2.86 2.52
N TRP A 368 -0.80 -1.88 2.77
CA TRP A 368 -1.20 -0.52 3.15
C TRP A 368 -1.16 0.40 1.94
N SER A 369 -2.00 1.43 1.88
CA SER A 369 -1.92 2.46 0.84
C SER A 369 -1.92 1.86 -0.58
N TYR A 370 -0.95 2.18 -1.44
CA TYR A 370 -0.77 1.52 -2.74
C TYR A 370 -0.57 -0.01 -2.67
N GLY A 371 -0.10 -0.57 -1.55
CA GLY A 371 -0.09 -2.03 -1.31
C GLY A 371 -1.49 -2.66 -1.40
N THR A 372 -2.56 -1.88 -1.17
CA THR A 372 -3.93 -2.34 -1.44
C THR A 372 -4.17 -2.64 -2.93
N SER A 373 -3.54 -1.89 -3.84
CA SER A 373 -3.54 -2.19 -5.29
C SER A 373 -2.79 -3.48 -5.58
N LEU A 374 -1.62 -3.71 -4.99
CA LEU A 374 -0.90 -5.00 -5.14
C LEU A 374 -1.78 -6.18 -4.71
N GLY A 375 -2.40 -6.12 -3.52
CA GLY A 375 -3.30 -7.16 -3.02
C GLY A 375 -4.52 -7.40 -3.91
N TYR A 376 -5.18 -6.32 -4.37
CA TYR A 376 -6.31 -6.39 -5.29
C TYR A 376 -5.92 -6.99 -6.66
N ARG A 377 -4.80 -6.55 -7.25
CA ARG A 377 -4.34 -7.03 -8.56
C ARG A 377 -3.79 -8.46 -8.48
N TYR A 378 -3.22 -8.86 -7.35
CA TYR A 378 -2.90 -10.25 -7.07
C TYR A 378 -4.18 -11.11 -7.07
N ALA A 379 -5.25 -10.69 -6.37
CA ALA A 379 -6.53 -11.39 -6.41
C ALA A 379 -7.16 -11.44 -7.81
N GLN A 380 -6.97 -10.38 -8.63
CA GLN A 380 -7.42 -10.33 -10.03
C GLN A 380 -6.62 -11.28 -10.96
N LYS A 381 -5.32 -11.51 -10.70
CA LYS A 381 -4.41 -12.30 -11.56
C LYS A 381 -4.30 -13.77 -11.10
N TYR A 382 -4.25 -13.99 -9.80
CA TYR A 382 -3.99 -15.26 -9.12
C TYR A 382 -5.07 -15.61 -8.10
N GLY A 383 -6.35 -15.43 -8.43
CA GLY A 383 -7.48 -15.72 -7.53
C GLY A 383 -7.45 -17.12 -6.89
N ASP A 384 -6.97 -18.13 -7.62
CA ASP A 384 -6.76 -19.51 -7.11
C ASP A 384 -5.67 -19.60 -6.01
N SER A 385 -4.74 -18.64 -5.95
CA SER A 385 -3.63 -18.57 -4.99
C SER A 385 -3.89 -17.59 -3.84
N VAL A 386 -5.09 -17.01 -3.74
CA VAL A 386 -5.48 -16.10 -2.64
C VAL A 386 -5.73 -16.90 -1.36
N GLY A 387 -5.10 -16.46 -0.26
CA GLY A 387 -5.39 -16.89 1.11
C GLY A 387 -6.21 -15.82 1.83
N LYS A 388 -5.59 -15.10 2.76
CA LYS A 388 -6.22 -14.02 3.54
C LYS A 388 -5.53 -12.71 3.22
N LEU A 389 -6.22 -11.80 2.54
CA LEU A 389 -5.66 -10.48 2.19
C LEU A 389 -6.33 -9.40 3.03
N VAL A 390 -5.53 -8.48 3.56
CA VAL A 390 -5.95 -7.29 4.29
C VAL A 390 -5.50 -6.08 3.48
N LEU A 391 -6.43 -5.18 3.19
CA LEU A 391 -6.21 -3.98 2.39
C LEU A 391 -6.56 -2.75 3.25
N ASP A 392 -5.56 -2.04 3.77
CA ASP A 392 -5.74 -0.93 4.72
C ASP A 392 -5.31 0.42 4.12
N GLY A 393 -6.18 1.42 4.16
CA GLY A 393 -5.99 2.66 3.40
C GLY A 393 -6.04 2.39 1.89
N VAL A 394 -7.24 2.33 1.33
CA VAL A 394 -7.46 1.75 -0.01
C VAL A 394 -7.30 2.76 -1.14
N VAL A 395 -6.38 2.47 -2.08
CA VAL A 395 -6.35 3.11 -3.39
C VAL A 395 -7.58 2.67 -4.20
N ASP A 396 -8.29 3.62 -4.78
CA ASP A 396 -9.47 3.33 -5.60
C ASP A 396 -9.07 2.42 -6.78
N PRO A 397 -9.72 1.25 -6.98
CA PRO A 397 -9.39 0.35 -8.09
C PRO A 397 -9.76 0.91 -9.47
N GLY A 398 -10.44 2.05 -9.54
CA GLY A 398 -11.03 2.65 -10.75
C GLY A 398 -12.44 2.12 -11.02
N ASP A 399 -13.15 2.75 -11.98
CA ASP A 399 -14.50 2.33 -12.33
C ASP A 399 -14.47 1.09 -13.28
N ALA A 400 -14.86 -0.06 -12.75
CA ALA A 400 -14.83 -1.35 -13.45
C ALA A 400 -15.99 -1.52 -14.47
N GLU A 401 -16.73 -0.46 -14.82
CA GLU A 401 -18.06 -0.47 -15.46
C GLU A 401 -19.11 -1.28 -14.65
N ALA A 402 -18.78 -1.73 -13.44
CA ALA A 402 -19.49 -2.81 -12.73
C ALA A 402 -20.31 -2.38 -11.51
N VAL A 403 -20.20 -1.14 -11.01
CA VAL A 403 -21.26 -0.58 -10.12
C VAL A 403 -22.57 -0.39 -10.91
N LYS A 404 -22.45 -0.18 -12.22
CA LYS A 404 -23.54 0.04 -13.19
C LYS A 404 -24.60 -1.08 -13.19
N ALA A 405 -24.23 -2.32 -12.89
CA ALA A 405 -25.15 -3.47 -12.83
C ALA A 405 -25.95 -3.57 -11.51
N LEU A 406 -25.45 -3.01 -10.40
CA LEU A 406 -26.18 -3.00 -9.12
C LEU A 406 -27.47 -2.15 -9.20
N LYS A 407 -27.52 -1.14 -10.09
CA LYS A 407 -28.74 -0.40 -10.43
C LYS A 407 -29.83 -1.27 -11.10
N ALA A 408 -29.47 -2.37 -11.77
CA ALA A 408 -30.46 -3.27 -12.38
C ALA A 408 -31.08 -4.25 -11.36
N ILE A 409 -30.37 -4.54 -10.26
CA ILE A 409 -30.87 -5.40 -9.17
C ILE A 409 -31.70 -4.58 -8.17
N ASN A 410 -31.32 -3.33 -7.89
CA ASN A 410 -32.12 -2.41 -7.07
C ASN A 410 -33.45 -1.96 -7.72
N ALA A 411 -33.75 -2.42 -8.94
CA ALA A 411 -35.06 -2.25 -9.59
C ALA A 411 -36.20 -3.04 -8.92
N ARG A 412 -35.96 -3.74 -7.80
CA ARG A 412 -36.99 -4.38 -6.95
C ARG A 412 -36.82 -4.10 -5.45
N SER A 413 -36.47 -2.87 -5.09
CA SER A 413 -36.71 -2.33 -3.75
C SER A 413 -37.47 -1.00 -3.83
N ASP A 414 -38.80 -1.10 -3.84
CA ASP A 414 -39.78 -0.04 -3.74
C ASP A 414 -39.72 0.66 -2.36
N ARG A 415 -38.71 1.52 -2.17
CA ARG A 415 -38.62 2.41 -0.99
C ARG A 415 -37.89 3.74 -1.19
N PHE A 416 -37.67 4.15 -2.43
CA PHE A 416 -37.03 5.43 -2.80
C PHE A 416 -38.01 6.45 -3.42
N ALA A 417 -39.27 6.44 -2.99
CA ALA A 417 -40.32 7.32 -3.51
C ALA A 417 -41.14 8.06 -2.43
N ASP A 418 -40.77 7.97 -1.14
CA ASP A 418 -41.63 8.47 -0.04
C ASP A 418 -40.90 9.03 1.19
N LEU A 419 -39.65 9.49 1.04
CA LEU A 419 -38.92 10.27 2.06
C LEU A 419 -38.03 11.31 1.39
N GLY A 420 -38.59 12.50 1.15
CA GLY A 420 -37.90 13.62 0.51
C GLY A 420 -38.77 14.87 0.38
N ASP A 421 -40.07 14.70 0.14
CA ASP A 421 -41.04 15.80 0.20
C ASP A 421 -41.53 16.04 1.63
N THR A 422 -40.77 16.82 2.40
CA THR A 422 -41.33 17.77 3.37
C THR A 422 -40.27 18.80 3.75
N VAL A 423 -40.70 20.07 3.84
CA VAL A 423 -39.88 21.29 4.00
C VAL A 423 -39.28 21.82 2.67
N ALA A 424 -39.68 23.06 2.35
CA ALA A 424 -39.19 23.92 1.25
C ALA A 424 -39.77 23.75 -0.17
N GLN A 425 -41.09 23.57 -0.29
CA GLN A 425 -41.84 24.30 -1.33
C GLN A 425 -42.84 25.28 -0.69
N GLU A 426 -42.46 26.56 -0.61
CA GLU A 426 -43.40 27.67 -0.74
C GLU A 426 -42.69 28.84 -1.46
N ASN A 427 -43.38 29.41 -2.46
CA ASN A 427 -43.09 30.69 -3.14
C ASN A 427 -41.74 30.76 -3.92
N SER A 428 -41.72 30.70 -5.25
CA SER A 428 -42.52 31.58 -6.12
C SER A 428 -42.38 31.25 -7.62
N THR A 429 -43.44 31.52 -8.37
CA THR A 429 -43.50 31.48 -9.84
C THR A 429 -43.18 32.85 -10.44
N GLY A 430 -42.37 32.93 -11.50
CA GLY A 430 -42.23 34.16 -12.29
C GLY A 430 -41.07 34.15 -13.29
N ALA A 431 -41.37 34.35 -14.58
CA ALA A 431 -40.37 34.43 -15.65
C ALA A 431 -39.96 35.89 -15.96
N GLY A 432 -38.80 36.08 -16.60
CA GLY A 432 -38.47 37.34 -17.28
C GLY A 432 -36.98 37.62 -17.43
N ASP A 433 -36.52 37.84 -18.66
CA ASP A 433 -35.15 38.31 -18.97
C ASP A 433 -34.87 39.73 -18.42
N LYS A 434 -33.60 39.98 -18.04
CA LYS A 434 -32.77 41.08 -18.59
C LYS A 434 -31.35 41.12 -18.00
N ALA A 435 -30.42 41.62 -18.81
CA ALA A 435 -29.03 41.86 -18.44
C ALA A 435 -28.85 43.15 -17.59
N GLY A 436 -27.81 43.16 -16.74
CA GLY A 436 -27.36 44.33 -16.00
C GLY A 436 -26.04 44.03 -15.27
N ALA A 437 -25.06 44.95 -15.38
CA ALA A 437 -23.76 44.84 -14.71
C ALA A 437 -23.79 45.49 -13.32
N GLY A 438 -22.96 45.01 -12.38
CA GLY A 438 -22.66 45.74 -11.14
C GLY A 438 -22.39 44.87 -9.90
N THR A 439 -21.13 44.88 -9.45
CA THR A 439 -20.67 44.85 -8.04
C THR A 439 -21.27 43.86 -7.02
N GLY A 440 -20.38 43.07 -6.40
CA GLY A 440 -20.61 42.49 -5.06
C GLY A 440 -21.23 41.09 -5.05
N LYS A 441 -20.39 40.06 -5.25
CA LYS A 441 -20.75 38.67 -4.89
C LYS A 441 -20.23 38.36 -3.48
N THR A 442 -21.13 38.38 -2.50
CA THR A 442 -21.00 37.53 -1.32
C THR A 442 -21.13 36.07 -1.77
N ALA A 443 -20.24 35.20 -1.28
CA ALA A 443 -20.21 33.79 -1.67
C ALA A 443 -21.51 33.08 -1.27
N LYS A 444 -22.03 32.24 -2.17
CA LYS A 444 -23.15 31.32 -1.90
C LYS A 444 -22.64 29.92 -1.58
N ALA A 445 -23.56 29.07 -1.11
CA ALA A 445 -23.36 27.69 -0.69
C ALA A 445 -22.38 26.87 -1.56
N SER A 446 -21.67 25.94 -0.91
CA SER A 446 -20.68 25.01 -1.45
C SER A 446 -20.86 24.70 -2.95
N GLU A 447 -20.03 25.32 -3.78
CA GLU A 447 -19.98 25.00 -5.20
C GLU A 447 -19.52 23.55 -5.38
N LYS A 448 -20.26 22.80 -6.20
CA LYS A 448 -19.84 21.49 -6.65
C LYS A 448 -18.64 21.71 -7.58
N ILE A 449 -17.48 21.18 -7.22
CA ILE A 449 -16.25 21.29 -8.02
C ILE A 449 -16.54 20.74 -9.42
N ASP A 450 -16.17 21.52 -10.44
CA ASP A 450 -16.31 21.09 -11.82
C ASP A 450 -15.17 20.12 -12.17
N LEU A 451 -15.54 18.91 -12.60
CA LEU A 451 -14.63 17.85 -12.99
C LEU A 451 -14.83 17.46 -14.47
N ASP A 452 -15.64 18.21 -15.22
CA ASP A 452 -15.98 17.89 -16.60
C ASP A 452 -14.78 18.14 -17.54
N GLY A 453 -14.38 17.08 -18.26
CA GLY A 453 -13.22 17.08 -19.14
C GLY A 453 -11.89 16.68 -18.49
N LEU A 454 -11.87 16.41 -17.18
CA LEU A 454 -10.72 15.77 -16.51
C LEU A 454 -10.66 14.27 -16.82
N THR A 455 -9.45 13.70 -16.83
CA THR A 455 -9.24 12.24 -16.86
C THR A 455 -9.68 11.60 -15.54
N GLU A 456 -9.84 10.27 -15.48
CA GLU A 456 -10.14 9.59 -14.22
C GLU A 456 -9.00 9.75 -13.20
N ASP A 457 -7.74 9.54 -13.63
CA ASP A 457 -6.55 9.75 -12.79
C ASP A 457 -6.52 11.18 -12.19
N GLN A 458 -6.87 12.21 -12.97
CA GLN A 458 -6.99 13.59 -12.47
C GLN A 458 -8.13 13.75 -11.45
N LYS A 459 -9.28 13.12 -11.67
CA LYS A 459 -10.40 13.15 -10.70
C LYS A 459 -10.01 12.47 -9.39
N ASP A 460 -9.28 11.35 -9.46
CA ASP A 460 -8.79 10.65 -8.27
C ASP A 460 -7.77 11.51 -7.51
N THR A 461 -6.90 12.25 -8.18
CA THR A 461 -6.03 13.25 -7.52
C THR A 461 -6.81 14.42 -6.91
N VAL A 462 -7.88 14.92 -7.55
CA VAL A 462 -8.75 15.95 -6.94
C VAL A 462 -9.51 15.39 -5.71
N ASN A 463 -9.97 14.14 -5.78
CA ASN A 463 -10.61 13.45 -4.65
C ASN A 463 -9.64 13.24 -3.47
N GLN A 464 -8.38 12.90 -3.75
CA GLN A 464 -7.33 12.85 -2.74
C GLN A 464 -7.05 14.25 -2.14
N GLY A 465 -6.99 15.30 -2.96
CA GLY A 465 -6.89 16.68 -2.48
C GLY A 465 -8.01 17.06 -1.52
N ALA A 466 -9.25 16.65 -1.80
CA ALA A 466 -10.38 16.81 -0.89
C ALA A 466 -10.26 15.98 0.41
N GLY A 467 -9.61 14.82 0.35
CA GLY A 467 -9.23 14.03 1.54
C GLY A 467 -8.28 14.79 2.45
N PHE A 468 -7.17 15.28 1.90
CA PHE A 468 -6.23 16.14 2.64
C PHE A 468 -6.89 17.40 3.21
N GLN A 469 -7.84 18.02 2.49
CA GLN A 469 -8.63 19.15 3.02
C GLN A 469 -9.47 18.73 4.24
N ASP A 470 -10.19 17.60 4.19
CA ASP A 470 -11.00 17.13 5.32
C ASP A 470 -10.13 16.87 6.56
N THR A 471 -9.02 16.15 6.40
CA THR A 471 -8.03 15.91 7.47
C THR A 471 -7.41 17.22 7.98
N PHE A 472 -7.09 18.17 7.10
CA PHE A 472 -6.63 19.51 7.48
C PHE A 472 -7.68 20.25 8.31
N GLU A 473 -8.96 20.17 7.96
CA GLU A 473 -10.01 20.78 8.78
C GLU A 473 -10.10 20.17 10.17
N GLN A 474 -9.80 18.88 10.35
CA GLN A 474 -9.72 18.26 11.68
C GLN A 474 -8.50 18.79 12.46
N PHE A 475 -7.32 18.86 11.83
CA PHE A 475 -6.12 19.46 12.40
C PHE A 475 -6.36 20.92 12.81
N ALA A 476 -6.97 21.73 11.95
CA ALA A 476 -7.21 23.14 12.18
C ALA A 476 -8.18 23.37 13.36
N LYS A 477 -9.23 22.56 13.48
CA LYS A 477 -10.15 22.57 14.64
C LYS A 477 -9.42 22.23 15.95
N ASP A 478 -8.52 21.24 15.92
CA ASP A 478 -7.70 20.87 17.09
C ASP A 478 -6.71 21.99 17.47
N CYS A 479 -5.99 22.55 16.50
CA CYS A 479 -5.11 23.72 16.65
C CYS A 479 -5.85 24.88 17.33
N ALA A 480 -7.00 25.30 16.79
CA ALA A 480 -7.79 26.39 17.34
C ALA A 480 -8.34 26.08 18.74
N ALA A 481 -8.77 24.84 18.99
CA ALA A 481 -9.21 24.40 20.32
C ALA A 481 -8.08 24.46 21.35
N LYS A 482 -6.91 23.89 21.06
CA LYS A 482 -5.73 23.88 21.94
C LYS A 482 -5.16 25.28 22.17
N GLY A 483 -5.18 26.14 21.16
CA GLY A 483 -4.72 27.53 21.29
C GLY A 483 -5.51 28.31 22.34
N ARG A 484 -6.82 28.02 22.47
CA ARG A 484 -7.71 28.63 23.47
C ARG A 484 -7.54 28.07 24.89
N GLU A 485 -6.80 26.97 25.07
CA GLU A 485 -6.50 26.45 26.42
C GLU A 485 -5.45 27.30 27.16
N GLY A 486 -4.65 28.11 26.45
CA GLY A 486 -3.65 29.00 27.04
C GLY A 486 -2.43 28.32 27.68
N LYS A 487 -2.27 27.02 27.40
CA LYS A 487 -1.20 26.11 27.86
C LYS A 487 0.11 26.26 27.10
N THR A 488 1.18 25.64 27.60
CA THR A 488 2.45 25.52 26.89
C THR A 488 2.52 24.32 25.95
N TYR A 489 3.51 24.29 25.05
CA TYR A 489 3.76 23.12 24.20
C TYR A 489 4.03 21.85 25.03
N GLY A 490 4.79 21.95 26.12
CA GLY A 490 5.08 20.81 27.01
C GLY A 490 3.86 20.33 27.81
N GLU A 491 2.90 21.21 28.12
CA GLU A 491 1.63 20.85 28.75
C GLU A 491 0.63 20.18 27.78
N LEU A 492 0.69 20.54 26.49
CA LEU A 492 -0.20 20.01 25.44
C LEU A 492 0.31 18.70 24.84
N TRP A 493 1.63 18.59 24.63
CA TRP A 493 2.28 17.47 23.99
C TRP A 493 3.60 17.12 24.72
N PRO A 494 3.52 16.54 25.93
CA PRO A 494 4.70 16.25 26.75
C PRO A 494 5.69 15.32 26.04
N ASP A 495 5.22 14.31 25.31
CA ASP A 495 6.04 13.35 24.58
C ASP A 495 6.82 14.01 23.41
N ALA A 496 6.31 15.10 22.83
CA ALA A 496 6.93 15.79 21.70
C ALA A 496 7.80 16.99 22.10
N PHE A 497 7.41 17.72 23.15
CA PHE A 497 8.05 18.99 23.53
C PHE A 497 8.51 19.08 24.99
N GLY A 498 8.16 18.12 25.87
CA GLY A 498 8.40 18.22 27.31
C GLY A 498 9.87 18.29 27.73
N GLU A 499 10.78 17.75 26.92
CA GLU A 499 12.24 17.81 27.14
C GLU A 499 12.95 18.81 26.20
N THR A 500 12.19 19.69 25.53
CA THR A 500 12.71 20.65 24.55
C THR A 500 12.69 22.10 25.06
N PRO A 501 13.45 23.05 24.45
CA PRO A 501 13.35 24.47 24.74
C PRO A 501 11.97 25.11 24.46
N LEU A 502 11.04 24.36 23.84
CA LEU A 502 9.66 24.78 23.62
C LEU A 502 8.74 24.44 24.81
N ALA A 503 9.16 23.57 25.75
CA ALA A 503 8.34 23.03 26.83
C ALA A 503 7.55 24.11 27.61
N ASP A 504 8.21 25.21 27.97
CA ASP A 504 7.63 26.33 28.74
C ASP A 504 7.00 27.43 27.87
N GLN A 505 7.09 27.32 26.53
CA GLN A 505 6.57 28.33 25.62
C GLN A 505 5.06 28.15 25.43
N LYS A 506 4.30 29.23 25.58
CA LYS A 506 2.84 29.21 25.34
C LYS A 506 2.52 28.87 23.90
N PHE A 507 1.63 27.92 23.70
CA PHE A 507 1.10 27.59 22.39
C PHE A 507 0.02 28.60 21.98
N THR A 508 0.02 28.98 20.71
CA THR A 508 -1.08 29.69 20.04
C THR A 508 -1.30 29.06 18.68
N CYS A 509 -2.54 28.91 18.23
CA CYS A 509 -2.79 28.42 16.87
C CYS A 509 -2.34 29.45 15.83
N ALA A 510 -1.45 29.06 14.92
CA ALA A 510 -0.98 29.94 13.85
C ALA A 510 -2.15 30.44 12.97
N LEU A 511 -3.14 29.58 12.75
CA LEU A 511 -4.33 29.81 11.92
C LEU A 511 -5.38 30.74 12.55
N GLY A 512 -5.24 31.07 13.85
CA GLY A 512 -6.21 31.86 14.61
C GLY A 512 -7.20 31.02 15.41
N GLU A 513 -8.23 31.65 15.95
CA GLU A 513 -9.16 31.07 16.94
C GLU A 513 -10.59 30.86 16.40
N SER A 514 -10.77 30.90 15.07
CA SER A 514 -12.08 30.69 14.42
C SER A 514 -12.60 29.28 14.65
N ASP A 515 -13.91 29.12 14.85
CA ASP A 515 -14.59 27.81 14.82
C ASP A 515 -15.04 27.41 13.40
N ASP A 516 -14.97 28.31 12.41
CA ASP A 516 -15.20 28.00 11.00
C ASP A 516 -13.88 27.48 10.37
N PRO A 517 -13.82 26.18 9.97
CA PRO A 517 -12.62 25.59 9.39
C PRO A 517 -12.26 26.17 8.01
N LYS A 518 -13.20 26.80 7.30
CA LYS A 518 -12.91 27.49 6.03
C LYS A 518 -12.07 28.73 6.25
N VAL A 519 -12.34 29.48 7.33
CA VAL A 519 -11.52 30.63 7.72
C VAL A 519 -10.12 30.18 8.13
N LEU A 520 -9.99 29.05 8.82
CA LEU A 520 -8.68 28.48 9.18
C LEU A 520 -7.89 28.00 7.95
N SER A 521 -8.57 27.36 6.97
CA SER A 521 -7.99 26.95 5.68
C SER A 521 -7.54 28.16 4.85
N ASP A 522 -8.37 29.20 4.76
CA ASP A 522 -8.04 30.46 4.09
C ASP A 522 -6.84 31.18 4.76
N ASN A 523 -6.68 31.04 6.08
CA ASN A 523 -5.54 31.60 6.81
C ASN A 523 -4.26 30.78 6.59
N ASN A 524 -4.37 29.45 6.46
CA ASN A 524 -3.26 28.57 6.12
C ASN A 524 -2.71 28.86 4.73
N ALA A 525 -3.58 28.94 3.72
CA ALA A 525 -3.17 29.25 2.35
C ALA A 525 -2.43 30.59 2.27
N LYS A 526 -2.94 31.64 2.92
CA LYS A 526 -2.26 32.96 2.99
C LYS A 526 -0.92 32.90 3.72
N LEU A 527 -0.77 31.99 4.68
CA LEU A 527 0.47 31.78 5.41
C LEU A 527 1.51 31.08 4.53
N LEU A 528 1.15 29.99 3.86
CA LEU A 528 2.00 29.34 2.84
C LEU A 528 2.40 30.29 1.71
N GLN A 529 1.45 31.09 1.19
CA GLN A 529 1.68 32.07 0.12
C GLN A 529 2.75 33.12 0.46
N THR A 530 3.14 33.29 1.74
CA THR A 530 4.30 34.12 2.08
C THR A 530 5.61 33.58 1.49
N LEU A 531 5.74 32.26 1.32
CA LEU A 531 6.91 31.60 0.73
C LEU A 531 7.09 31.90 -0.77
N GLU A 532 6.00 32.22 -1.49
CA GLU A 532 6.04 32.58 -2.91
C GLU A 532 6.82 33.89 -3.17
N THR A 533 6.88 34.78 -2.18
CA THR A 533 7.48 36.13 -2.30
C THR A 533 8.61 36.40 -1.30
N ALA A 534 8.79 35.55 -0.29
CA ALA A 534 9.88 35.61 0.68
C ALA A 534 11.26 35.71 0.02
N ASP A 535 12.14 36.56 0.58
CA ASP A 535 13.49 36.86 0.09
C ASP A 535 13.57 37.10 -1.44
N GLY A 536 12.65 37.92 -1.96
CA GLY A 536 12.57 38.23 -3.39
C GLY A 536 12.08 37.08 -4.26
N GLY A 537 11.30 36.16 -3.68
CA GLY A 537 10.82 34.92 -4.32
C GLY A 537 11.77 33.74 -4.21
N LYS A 538 12.76 33.77 -3.32
CA LYS A 538 13.68 32.64 -3.05
C LYS A 538 13.20 31.71 -1.93
N GLY A 539 12.08 32.01 -1.28
CA GLY A 539 11.65 31.28 -0.08
C GLY A 539 12.43 31.68 1.18
N LEU A 540 12.07 31.07 2.32
CA LEU A 540 12.73 31.32 3.61
C LEU A 540 13.89 30.36 3.86
N LEU A 541 14.83 30.75 4.74
CA LEU A 541 15.89 29.84 5.21
C LEU A 541 15.38 28.92 6.32
N THR A 542 16.12 27.85 6.60
CA THR A 542 15.85 26.89 7.69
C THR A 542 15.89 27.50 9.09
N GLY A 543 16.64 28.60 9.28
CA GLY A 543 16.97 29.14 10.61
C GLY A 543 18.13 28.41 11.30
N ASN A 544 18.60 27.29 10.76
CA ASN A 544 19.81 26.59 11.18
C ASN A 544 21.03 27.17 10.42
N PRO A 545 22.09 27.68 11.09
CA PRO A 545 23.28 28.15 10.40
C PRO A 545 24.01 27.05 9.61
N ASP A 546 23.86 25.79 10.00
CA ASP A 546 24.54 24.65 9.37
C ASP A 546 23.76 24.09 8.16
N ASP A 547 22.53 24.55 7.91
CA ASP A 547 21.69 24.14 6.77
C ASP A 547 21.16 25.38 6.03
N GLN A 548 21.82 25.74 4.92
CA GLN A 548 21.50 26.92 4.12
C GLN A 548 20.41 26.70 3.06
N ARG A 549 19.74 25.54 3.07
CA ARG A 549 18.63 25.24 2.13
C ARG A 549 17.46 26.20 2.31
N ARG A 550 16.64 26.30 1.26
CA ARG A 550 15.51 27.23 1.20
C ARG A 550 14.19 26.48 1.15
N ILE A 551 13.21 27.03 1.86
CA ILE A 551 11.84 26.55 1.88
C ILE A 551 11.07 27.36 0.84
N THR A 552 10.93 26.77 -0.34
CA THR A 552 10.04 27.25 -1.40
C THR A 552 8.57 26.99 -1.04
N PHE A 553 7.63 27.59 -1.77
CA PHE A 553 6.21 27.30 -1.58
C PHE A 553 5.90 25.81 -1.76
N SER A 554 6.50 25.17 -2.75
CA SER A 554 6.34 23.73 -3.04
C SER A 554 6.82 22.86 -1.86
N VAL A 555 8.00 23.16 -1.31
CA VAL A 555 8.55 22.47 -0.12
C VAL A 555 7.69 22.71 1.11
N GLY A 556 7.22 23.94 1.34
CA GLY A 556 6.34 24.28 2.45
C GLY A 556 5.02 23.48 2.41
N ARG A 557 4.39 23.44 1.23
CA ARG A 557 3.18 22.66 0.95
C ARG A 557 3.40 21.15 1.16
N LEU A 558 4.55 20.63 0.75
CA LEU A 558 4.90 19.22 0.94
C LEU A 558 5.07 18.85 2.42
N GLY A 559 5.68 19.74 3.21
CA GLY A 559 5.80 19.56 4.66
C GLY A 559 4.46 19.53 5.38
N GLU A 560 3.48 20.34 4.95
CA GLU A 560 2.11 20.24 5.47
C GLU A 560 1.44 18.93 5.07
N ILE A 561 1.54 18.52 3.80
CA ILE A 561 1.03 17.24 3.30
C ILE A 561 1.55 16.09 4.16
N GLN A 562 2.86 16.01 4.40
CA GLN A 562 3.46 14.96 5.23
C GLN A 562 2.86 14.92 6.64
N ALA A 563 2.72 16.08 7.29
CA ALA A 563 2.19 16.11 8.64
C ALA A 563 0.71 15.71 8.75
N LEU A 564 -0.06 15.76 7.65
CA LEU A 564 -1.44 15.32 7.64
C LEU A 564 -1.59 13.80 7.57
N TYR A 565 -0.57 13.03 7.17
CA TYR A 565 -0.63 11.55 7.16
C TYR A 565 -0.85 10.94 8.54
N SER A 566 -0.41 11.60 9.62
CA SER A 566 -0.67 11.13 10.98
C SER A 566 -0.85 12.26 11.99
N THR A 567 -1.82 12.08 12.87
CA THR A 567 -2.07 12.89 14.07
C THR A 567 -0.85 13.01 14.98
N SER A 568 0.10 12.08 14.92
CA SER A 568 1.38 12.14 15.63
C SER A 568 2.31 13.27 15.17
N LEU A 569 2.14 13.76 13.93
CA LEU A 569 2.94 14.84 13.35
C LEU A 569 2.29 16.24 13.53
N TRP A 570 0.99 16.28 13.90
CA TRP A 570 0.27 17.53 14.18
C TRP A 570 0.95 18.45 15.24
N PRO A 571 1.64 17.96 16.29
CA PRO A 571 2.41 18.81 17.20
C PRO A 571 3.56 19.54 16.48
N ARG A 572 4.27 18.84 15.57
CA ARG A 572 5.34 19.45 14.76
C ARG A 572 4.77 20.43 13.74
N LEU A 573 3.66 20.13 13.08
CA LEU A 573 2.98 21.08 12.18
C LEU A 573 2.54 22.35 12.91
N ASN A 574 1.97 22.21 14.11
CA ASN A 574 1.62 23.35 14.98
C ASN A 574 2.82 24.24 15.31
N TYR A 575 4.01 23.67 15.48
CA TYR A 575 5.25 24.43 15.65
C TYR A 575 5.71 25.07 14.32
N ALA A 576 5.71 24.30 13.23
CA ALA A 576 6.12 24.74 11.89
C ALA A 576 5.31 25.94 11.36
N LEU A 577 3.99 25.93 11.54
CA LEU A 577 3.12 27.04 11.14
C LEU A 577 3.35 28.29 12.02
N ASN A 578 3.70 28.13 13.30
CA ASN A 578 4.09 29.25 14.15
C ASN A 578 5.47 29.81 13.79
N GLU A 579 6.40 28.96 13.38
CA GLU A 579 7.71 29.35 12.83
C GLU A 579 7.53 30.20 11.55
N LEU A 580 6.78 29.67 10.58
CA LEU A 580 6.45 30.36 9.32
C LEU A 580 5.74 31.70 9.59
N LYS A 581 4.79 31.73 10.54
CA LYS A 581 4.07 32.95 10.94
C LYS A 581 4.97 34.01 11.59
N ALA A 582 6.09 33.61 12.19
CA ALA A 582 7.10 34.56 12.66
C ALA A 582 7.93 35.17 11.52
N GLY A 583 7.91 34.58 10.32
CA GLY A 583 8.48 35.13 9.09
C GLY A 583 10.01 35.17 9.03
N LYS A 584 10.69 34.45 9.92
CA LYS A 584 12.17 34.43 10.02
C LYS A 584 12.80 33.18 9.40
N SER A 585 12.10 32.05 9.51
CA SER A 585 12.54 30.74 9.05
C SER A 585 11.33 29.83 8.86
N ALA A 586 11.55 28.67 8.24
CA ALA A 586 10.54 27.62 8.09
C ALA A 586 11.16 26.20 8.15
N GLY A 587 12.23 26.03 8.94
CA GLY A 587 13.01 24.79 8.98
C GLY A 587 12.20 23.55 9.37
N GLN A 588 11.14 23.69 10.17
CA GLN A 588 10.28 22.55 10.51
C GLN A 588 9.43 22.06 9.33
N LEU A 589 9.06 22.93 8.38
CA LEU A 589 8.42 22.49 7.13
C LEU A 589 9.41 21.77 6.23
N LEU A 590 10.68 22.19 6.20
CA LEU A 590 11.73 21.48 5.47
C LEU A 590 11.96 20.07 6.02
N ILE A 591 12.04 19.91 7.35
CA ILE A 591 12.18 18.60 8.00
C ILE A 591 11.00 17.69 7.64
N LEU A 592 9.77 18.22 7.60
CA LEU A 592 8.60 17.45 7.18
C LEU A 592 8.64 17.10 5.68
N ALA A 593 9.13 17.99 4.82
CA ALA A 593 9.30 17.71 3.40
C ALA A 593 10.42 16.68 3.14
N ASP A 594 11.55 16.75 3.85
CA ASP A 594 12.63 15.76 3.78
C ASP A 594 12.15 14.35 4.20
N MET A 595 11.28 14.28 5.21
CA MET A 595 10.61 13.04 5.63
C MET A 595 9.64 12.48 4.57
N TYR A 596 9.09 13.31 3.69
CA TYR A 596 8.25 12.87 2.58
C TYR A 596 9.10 12.35 1.42
N ASP A 597 10.13 13.11 1.05
CA ASP A 597 10.99 12.86 -0.10
C ASP A 597 12.04 11.73 0.14
N GLY A 598 12.12 11.19 1.36
CA GLY A 598 13.12 10.19 1.72
C GLY A 598 14.56 10.74 1.77
N ARG A 599 14.72 12.04 2.05
CA ARG A 599 16.02 12.72 2.10
C ARG A 599 16.63 12.65 3.50
N ASP A 600 17.80 12.05 3.62
CA ASP A 600 18.50 11.90 4.90
C ASP A 600 19.36 13.12 5.30
N GLU A 601 19.98 13.05 6.49
CA GLU A 601 20.86 14.10 7.02
C GLU A 601 22.14 14.32 6.19
N SER A 602 22.56 13.32 5.40
CA SER A 602 23.69 13.45 4.46
C SER A 602 23.29 14.14 3.14
N GLY A 603 21.98 14.26 2.91
CA GLY A 603 21.39 14.81 1.69
C GLY A 603 21.14 13.80 0.59
N HIS A 604 21.25 12.50 0.89
CA HIS A 604 20.88 11.45 -0.04
C HIS A 604 19.37 11.24 -0.04
N TYR A 605 18.78 11.10 -1.24
CA TYR A 605 17.39 10.69 -1.44
C TYR A 605 17.30 9.19 -1.68
N ASP A 606 16.52 8.48 -0.86
CA ASP A 606 16.24 7.07 -1.12
C ASP A 606 15.49 6.88 -2.46
N PRO A 607 15.58 5.70 -3.11
CA PRO A 607 15.05 5.50 -4.46
C PRO A 607 13.51 5.47 -4.55
N SER A 608 12.77 5.72 -3.46
CA SER A 608 11.31 5.65 -3.43
C SER A 608 10.63 6.63 -4.39
N GLY A 609 11.08 7.88 -4.51
CA GLY A 609 10.49 8.88 -5.42
C GLY A 609 10.66 8.52 -6.91
N ALA A 610 11.83 8.00 -7.27
CA ALA A 610 12.09 7.47 -8.61
C ALA A 610 11.25 6.20 -8.88
N ALA A 611 11.12 5.32 -7.89
CA ALA A 611 10.29 4.12 -7.98
C ALA A 611 8.80 4.45 -8.08
N PHE A 612 8.31 5.41 -7.29
CA PHE A 612 6.95 5.94 -7.37
C PHE A 612 6.61 6.36 -8.80
N THR A 613 7.49 7.14 -9.41
CA THR A 613 7.36 7.62 -10.80
C THR A 613 7.38 6.46 -11.79
N ASN A 614 8.43 5.63 -11.77
CA ASN A 614 8.59 4.49 -12.68
C ASN A 614 7.38 3.54 -12.63
N ILE A 615 6.88 3.25 -11.43
CA ILE A 615 5.77 2.32 -11.22
C ILE A 615 4.44 2.97 -11.62
N ARG A 616 4.11 4.18 -11.11
CA ARG A 616 2.83 4.85 -11.39
C ARG A 616 2.65 5.12 -12.88
N CYS A 617 3.67 5.67 -13.54
CA CYS A 617 3.62 5.97 -14.97
C CYS A 617 3.65 4.71 -15.85
N THR A 618 4.16 3.58 -15.33
CA THR A 618 4.04 2.28 -16.01
C THR A 618 2.66 1.68 -15.86
N ASP A 619 1.97 1.89 -14.73
CA ASP A 619 0.61 1.41 -14.53
C ASP A 619 -0.42 2.18 -15.39
N SER A 620 -0.46 3.51 -15.27
CA SER A 620 -1.36 4.40 -16.03
C SER A 620 -0.63 5.65 -16.51
N ASN A 621 -0.94 6.11 -17.74
CA ASN A 621 -0.40 7.36 -18.28
C ASN A 621 -1.15 7.91 -19.50
N SER A 622 -0.87 9.18 -19.79
CA SER A 622 -1.29 10.00 -20.94
C SER A 622 -0.17 10.21 -21.97
N ALA A 623 0.86 9.34 -21.99
CA ALA A 623 1.99 9.39 -22.93
C ALA A 623 1.60 9.66 -24.39
N HIS A 624 0.54 8.97 -24.82
CA HIS A 624 0.01 8.93 -26.18
C HIS A 624 -0.88 10.13 -26.56
N GLU A 625 -1.23 11.00 -25.60
CA GLU A 625 -2.02 12.20 -25.87
C GLU A 625 -1.13 13.33 -26.43
N PRO A 626 -1.59 14.15 -27.38
CA PRO A 626 -0.86 15.35 -27.81
C PRO A 626 -0.65 16.34 -26.65
N LYS A 627 0.48 17.05 -26.66
CA LYS A 627 0.79 18.13 -25.71
C LYS A 627 0.55 19.47 -26.40
N ASP A 628 -0.70 19.69 -26.77
CA ASP A 628 -1.19 20.88 -27.48
C ASP A 628 -1.95 21.83 -26.54
N ASP A 629 -2.46 22.93 -27.10
CA ASP A 629 -3.24 23.93 -26.34
C ASP A 629 -4.48 23.33 -25.64
N ALA A 630 -5.06 22.25 -26.16
CA ALA A 630 -6.20 21.59 -25.56
C ALA A 630 -5.79 20.77 -24.33
N LYS A 631 -4.64 20.08 -24.40
CA LYS A 631 -4.05 19.42 -23.22
C LYS A 631 -3.64 20.44 -22.16
N LEU A 632 -2.99 21.54 -22.54
CA LEU A 632 -2.65 22.62 -21.60
C LEU A 632 -3.91 23.22 -20.94
N ALA A 633 -4.99 23.42 -21.69
CA ALA A 633 -6.27 23.86 -21.14
C ALA A 633 -6.92 22.83 -20.18
N GLN A 634 -6.78 21.52 -20.45
CA GLN A 634 -7.20 20.48 -19.50
C GLN A 634 -6.40 20.54 -18.20
N VAL A 635 -5.08 20.68 -18.28
CA VAL A 635 -4.20 20.72 -17.12
C VAL A 635 -4.46 21.98 -16.27
N ARG A 636 -4.77 23.14 -16.89
CA ARG A 636 -5.19 24.34 -16.14
C ARG A 636 -6.49 24.11 -15.36
N ARG A 637 -7.50 23.47 -15.96
CA ARG A 637 -8.74 23.09 -15.24
C ARG A 637 -8.50 22.11 -14.11
N PHE A 638 -7.56 21.17 -14.29
CA PHE A 638 -7.17 20.25 -13.23
C PHE A 638 -6.55 20.99 -12.03
N ALA A 639 -5.63 21.93 -12.27
CA ALA A 639 -5.05 22.76 -11.23
C ALA A 639 -6.12 23.61 -10.49
N GLU A 640 -7.01 24.26 -11.24
CA GLU A 640 -8.16 25.01 -10.68
C GLU A 640 -9.10 24.11 -9.84
N ALA A 641 -9.42 22.91 -10.31
CA ALA A 641 -10.24 21.94 -9.59
C ALA A 641 -9.55 21.39 -8.33
N TYR A 642 -8.23 21.18 -8.37
CA TYR A 642 -7.45 20.77 -7.22
C TYR A 642 -7.40 21.87 -6.15
N ASP A 643 -7.09 23.12 -6.52
CA ASP A 643 -7.06 24.24 -5.56
C ASP A 643 -8.45 24.53 -4.96
N ALA A 644 -9.53 24.22 -5.69
CA ALA A 644 -10.90 24.27 -5.17
C ALA A 644 -11.23 23.11 -4.20
N ALA A 645 -10.61 21.94 -4.38
CA ALA A 645 -10.75 20.79 -3.48
C ALA A 645 -9.90 20.91 -2.21
N ALA A 646 -8.70 21.50 -2.33
CA ALA A 646 -7.74 21.65 -1.25
C ALA A 646 -7.38 23.13 -0.96
N PRO A 647 -8.35 23.99 -0.62
CA PRO A 647 -8.12 25.42 -0.42
C PRO A 647 -7.14 25.75 0.71
N PHE A 648 -6.82 24.84 1.63
CA PHE A 648 -5.79 25.06 2.66
C PHE A 648 -4.38 25.28 2.10
N GLN A 649 -4.07 24.71 0.93
CA GLN A 649 -2.74 24.68 0.31
C GLN A 649 -2.67 25.36 -1.07
N ARG A 650 -3.71 26.11 -1.45
CA ARG A 650 -3.77 26.78 -2.77
C ARG A 650 -2.69 27.87 -2.90
N ALA A 651 -2.08 27.96 -4.07
CA ALA A 651 -1.15 29.03 -4.41
C ALA A 651 -1.88 30.35 -4.72
N SER A 652 -1.14 31.47 -4.84
CA SER A 652 -1.71 32.75 -5.29
C SER A 652 -2.00 32.78 -6.80
N VAL A 653 -1.25 31.96 -7.57
CA VAL A 653 -1.46 31.66 -8.99
C VAL A 653 -1.49 30.15 -9.17
N SER A 654 -2.39 29.63 -10.01
CA SER A 654 -2.52 28.19 -10.25
C SER A 654 -1.93 27.84 -11.64
N PRO A 655 -0.66 27.40 -11.73
CA PRO A 655 -0.02 27.00 -12.98
C PRO A 655 -0.43 25.59 -13.40
N ALA A 656 -0.66 25.39 -14.69
CA ALA A 656 -0.67 24.05 -15.27
C ALA A 656 0.72 23.41 -15.25
N GLY A 657 0.90 22.40 -14.38
CA GLY A 657 1.96 21.40 -14.49
C GLY A 657 1.45 20.14 -15.18
N TYR A 658 2.04 19.76 -16.30
CA TYR A 658 1.92 18.41 -16.86
C TYR A 658 2.36 17.38 -15.79
N ASP A 659 1.77 16.19 -15.84
CA ASP A 659 2.24 15.09 -15.01
C ASP A 659 3.54 14.51 -15.61
N THR A 660 4.49 14.04 -14.81
CA THR A 660 5.65 13.28 -15.29
C THR A 660 5.25 12.14 -16.24
N CYS A 661 4.09 11.51 -15.99
CA CYS A 661 3.52 10.47 -16.82
C CYS A 661 2.97 10.96 -18.18
N ASP A 662 2.72 12.27 -18.38
CA ASP A 662 2.43 12.82 -19.71
C ASP A 662 3.63 12.60 -20.65
N PHE A 663 4.86 12.62 -20.15
CA PHE A 663 6.09 12.47 -20.94
C PHE A 663 6.60 11.02 -21.07
N TRP A 664 5.82 10.04 -20.62
CA TRP A 664 6.25 8.63 -20.62
C TRP A 664 6.46 8.06 -22.02
N LYS A 665 7.41 7.12 -22.18
CA LYS A 665 7.85 6.62 -23.50
C LYS A 665 7.07 5.40 -24.01
N PHE A 666 6.01 4.99 -23.31
CA PHE A 666 5.07 3.93 -23.70
C PHE A 666 3.73 4.09 -22.98
N LYS A 667 2.68 3.41 -23.47
CA LYS A 667 1.35 3.42 -22.83
C LYS A 667 1.29 2.51 -21.59
N GLY A 668 0.63 2.98 -20.53
CA GLY A 668 0.42 2.24 -19.28
C GLY A 668 -0.08 0.80 -19.47
N THR A 669 0.43 -0.12 -18.64
CA THR A 669 0.31 -1.57 -18.80
C THR A 669 -0.69 -2.22 -17.84
N LEU A 670 -1.16 -1.50 -16.81
CA LEU A 670 -2.05 -2.05 -15.80
C LEU A 670 -3.43 -2.39 -16.41
N PRO A 671 -3.91 -3.65 -16.32
CA PRO A 671 -5.24 -4.00 -16.81
C PRO A 671 -6.34 -3.28 -16.01
N LYS A 672 -7.44 -2.93 -16.67
CA LYS A 672 -8.64 -2.37 -15.99
C LYS A 672 -9.11 -3.26 -14.83
N ALA A 673 -9.68 -2.61 -13.81
CA ALA A 673 -10.32 -3.30 -12.70
C ALA A 673 -11.49 -4.18 -13.14
N LYS A 674 -11.77 -5.19 -12.31
CA LYS A 674 -12.82 -6.20 -12.48
C LYS A 674 -13.50 -6.46 -11.14
N GLN A 675 -14.78 -6.82 -11.18
CA GLN A 675 -15.47 -7.35 -10.01
C GLN A 675 -14.89 -8.74 -9.66
N LEU A 676 -14.59 -8.98 -8.37
CA LEU A 676 -13.91 -10.21 -7.90
C LEU A 676 -14.81 -11.07 -7.00
N THR A 677 -15.98 -11.53 -7.49
CA THR A 677 -16.94 -12.32 -6.68
C THR A 677 -16.54 -13.78 -6.42
N LYS A 678 -15.38 -14.24 -6.91
CA LYS A 678 -14.95 -15.65 -6.85
C LYS A 678 -13.73 -15.91 -5.96
N VAL A 679 -13.25 -14.90 -5.24
CA VAL A 679 -12.10 -15.03 -4.33
C VAL A 679 -12.56 -15.29 -2.89
N PRO A 680 -11.69 -15.84 -2.02
CA PRO A 680 -11.91 -15.86 -0.57
C PRO A 680 -12.25 -14.48 -0.02
N ASN A 681 -12.74 -14.42 1.23
CA ASN A 681 -13.01 -13.11 1.84
C ASN A 681 -11.71 -12.29 1.93
N ILE A 682 -11.82 -11.00 1.62
CA ILE A 682 -10.76 -10.01 1.72
C ILE A 682 -11.26 -8.96 2.72
N LEU A 683 -10.43 -8.64 3.70
CA LEU A 683 -10.73 -7.62 4.70
C LEU A 683 -10.20 -6.27 4.20
N VAL A 684 -11.11 -5.34 3.92
CA VAL A 684 -10.79 -3.93 3.69
C VAL A 684 -10.84 -3.20 5.03
N VAL A 685 -9.84 -2.38 5.31
CA VAL A 685 -9.78 -1.46 6.45
C VAL A 685 -9.73 -0.04 5.90
N SER A 686 -10.50 0.88 6.48
CA SER A 686 -10.59 2.25 5.96
C SER A 686 -10.91 3.25 7.07
N THR A 687 -10.01 4.22 7.26
CA THR A 687 -10.15 5.31 8.23
C THR A 687 -11.13 6.39 7.72
N SER A 688 -11.93 6.99 8.60
CA SER A 688 -12.99 7.95 8.26
C SER A 688 -12.49 9.23 7.59
N HIS A 689 -11.43 9.82 8.13
CA HIS A 689 -10.75 11.02 7.61
C HIS A 689 -9.32 10.68 7.13
N ASP A 690 -9.16 9.56 6.42
CA ASP A 690 -7.90 9.21 5.74
C ASP A 690 -7.60 10.24 4.63
N PRO A 691 -6.46 10.98 4.70
CA PRO A 691 -6.17 12.04 3.73
C PRO A 691 -5.78 11.50 2.35
N ALA A 692 -5.01 10.42 2.31
CA ALA A 692 -4.35 9.94 1.10
C ALA A 692 -5.19 8.88 0.37
N THR A 693 -6.00 8.11 1.08
CA THR A 693 -6.91 7.11 0.55
C THR A 693 -8.30 7.27 1.17
N PRO A 694 -9.10 8.25 0.70
CA PRO A 694 -10.36 8.65 1.33
C PRO A 694 -11.34 7.48 1.53
N TYR A 695 -12.06 7.50 2.65
CA TYR A 695 -12.98 6.43 3.10
C TYR A 695 -13.90 5.84 2.01
N ALA A 696 -14.36 6.68 1.08
CA ALA A 696 -15.16 6.31 -0.07
C ALA A 696 -14.55 5.17 -0.93
N ALA A 697 -13.23 5.18 -1.12
CA ALA A 697 -12.48 4.18 -1.88
C ALA A 697 -12.49 2.81 -1.19
N GLY A 698 -12.35 2.78 0.14
CA GLY A 698 -12.50 1.55 0.95
C GLY A 698 -13.88 0.92 0.80
N VAL A 699 -14.96 1.72 0.86
CA VAL A 699 -16.33 1.23 0.63
C VAL A 699 -16.50 0.69 -0.79
N LYS A 700 -15.96 1.38 -1.81
CA LYS A 700 -16.04 0.99 -3.23
C LYS A 700 -15.31 -0.34 -3.48
N MET A 701 -14.10 -0.49 -2.96
CA MET A 701 -13.29 -1.71 -3.07
C MET A 701 -13.97 -2.89 -2.38
N ALA A 702 -14.47 -2.72 -1.15
CA ALA A 702 -15.13 -3.79 -0.41
C ALA A 702 -16.38 -4.32 -1.14
N GLN A 703 -17.10 -3.47 -1.87
CA GLN A 703 -18.19 -3.88 -2.76
C GLN A 703 -17.71 -4.53 -4.06
N LEU A 704 -16.63 -4.02 -4.67
CA LEU A 704 -16.07 -4.55 -5.92
C LEU A 704 -15.55 -6.00 -5.78
N ILE A 705 -15.02 -6.34 -4.60
CA ILE A 705 -14.42 -7.66 -4.33
C ILE A 705 -15.36 -8.60 -3.56
N ASP A 706 -16.60 -8.20 -3.30
CA ASP A 706 -17.55 -8.96 -2.45
C ASP A 706 -16.87 -9.32 -1.11
N GLY A 707 -16.38 -8.28 -0.41
CA GLY A 707 -15.51 -8.39 0.76
C GLY A 707 -16.16 -7.98 2.09
N SER A 708 -15.32 -7.80 3.10
CA SER A 708 -15.68 -7.21 4.39
C SER A 708 -15.02 -5.83 4.53
N LEU A 709 -15.69 -4.88 5.17
CA LEU A 709 -15.18 -3.55 5.49
C LEU A 709 -15.16 -3.36 7.01
N LEU A 710 -13.96 -3.11 7.52
CA LEU A 710 -13.72 -2.52 8.83
C LEU A 710 -13.57 -1.00 8.66
N SER A 711 -14.63 -0.26 8.98
CA SER A 711 -14.57 1.20 9.09
C SER A 711 -13.91 1.56 10.42
N VAL A 712 -12.96 2.50 10.40
CA VAL A 712 -12.25 2.97 11.59
C VAL A 712 -12.44 4.48 11.74
N ALA A 713 -12.83 4.95 12.93
CA ALA A 713 -12.92 6.38 13.21
C ALA A 713 -11.53 6.96 13.49
N GLY A 714 -11.07 7.97 12.75
CA GLY A 714 -9.74 8.58 12.92
C GLY A 714 -9.35 9.54 11.80
N ASN A 715 -8.18 10.16 11.94
CA ASN A 715 -7.64 11.16 11.00
C ASN A 715 -6.26 10.77 10.43
N ASP A 716 -5.83 9.53 10.67
CA ASP A 716 -4.55 8.99 10.20
C ASP A 716 -4.76 8.26 8.86
N HIS A 717 -3.76 8.32 7.99
CA HIS A 717 -3.69 7.41 6.85
C HIS A 717 -3.44 5.99 7.37
N THR A 718 -4.27 5.02 6.95
CA THR A 718 -4.28 3.63 7.45
C THR A 718 -4.68 3.50 8.94
N SER A 719 -4.75 2.26 9.47
CA SER A 719 -5.20 1.99 10.85
C SER A 719 -4.55 0.77 11.54
N TYR A 720 -4.08 -0.24 10.80
CA TYR A 720 -3.47 -1.45 11.35
C TYR A 720 -1.97 -1.24 11.57
N GLN A 721 -1.64 -0.71 12.75
CA GLN A 721 -0.29 -0.35 13.15
C GLN A 721 0.05 -1.01 14.49
N ALA A 722 -0.33 -0.39 15.61
CA ALA A 722 0.03 -0.82 16.96
C ALA A 722 -0.69 -2.09 17.46
N ALA A 723 -0.16 -2.66 18.54
CA ALA A 723 -0.70 -3.84 19.21
C ALA A 723 -2.09 -3.61 19.86
N GLY A 724 -3.04 -4.49 19.56
CA GLY A 724 -4.35 -4.57 20.23
C GLY A 724 -5.37 -3.50 19.82
N GLY A 725 -6.54 -3.55 20.45
CA GLY A 725 -7.67 -2.68 20.09
C GLY A 725 -8.43 -3.21 18.86
N CYS A 726 -9.59 -2.62 18.58
CA CYS A 726 -10.57 -3.23 17.67
C CYS A 726 -10.07 -3.45 16.23
N VAL A 727 -9.06 -2.69 15.78
CA VAL A 727 -8.43 -2.89 14.47
C VAL A 727 -7.52 -4.12 14.50
N SER A 728 -6.46 -4.09 15.30
CA SER A 728 -5.47 -5.17 15.33
C SER A 728 -6.04 -6.49 15.84
N ASP A 729 -6.99 -6.47 16.77
CA ASP A 729 -7.71 -7.67 17.21
C ASP A 729 -8.52 -8.31 16.06
N THR A 730 -9.15 -7.48 15.22
CA THR A 730 -9.90 -7.93 14.02
C THR A 730 -8.95 -8.46 12.95
N VAL A 731 -7.91 -7.70 12.60
CA VAL A 731 -6.95 -8.06 11.56
C VAL A 731 -6.17 -9.31 11.93
N ASN A 732 -5.68 -9.43 13.18
CA ASN A 732 -4.99 -10.64 13.64
C ASN A 732 -5.92 -11.85 13.70
N THR A 733 -7.20 -11.66 14.07
CA THR A 733 -8.22 -12.73 14.02
C THR A 733 -8.50 -13.16 12.59
N PHE A 734 -8.52 -12.22 11.64
CA PHE A 734 -8.66 -12.51 10.22
C PHE A 734 -7.43 -13.20 9.64
N LEU A 735 -6.20 -12.76 9.94
CA LEU A 735 -4.98 -13.42 9.45
C LEU A 735 -4.77 -14.80 10.09
N SER A 736 -5.02 -14.96 11.39
CA SER A 736 -4.84 -16.25 12.07
C SER A 736 -5.95 -17.25 11.75
N LYS A 737 -7.22 -16.84 11.89
CA LYS A 737 -8.39 -17.73 11.77
C LYS A 737 -9.15 -17.50 10.47
N GLY A 738 -9.15 -16.30 9.91
CA GLY A 738 -9.93 -15.92 8.72
C GLY A 738 -11.26 -15.22 9.05
N ARG A 739 -11.56 -14.99 10.33
CA ARG A 739 -12.86 -14.48 10.79
C ARG A 739 -12.85 -12.97 10.93
N VAL A 740 -14.02 -12.37 10.78
CA VAL A 740 -14.31 -10.98 11.14
C VAL A 740 -15.41 -10.96 12.21
N PRO A 741 -15.49 -9.90 13.04
CA PRO A 741 -16.66 -9.61 13.88
C PRO A 741 -17.98 -9.61 13.09
N ARG A 742 -19.11 -9.68 13.80
CA ARG A 742 -20.43 -9.47 13.20
C ARG A 742 -20.61 -8.01 12.76
N ASP A 743 -21.38 -7.81 11.69
CA ASP A 743 -21.84 -6.50 11.23
C ASP A 743 -22.42 -5.64 12.36
N GLY A 744 -21.92 -4.41 12.50
CA GLY A 744 -22.30 -3.48 13.57
C GLY A 744 -21.15 -2.66 14.11
N ASP A 745 -21.46 -1.82 15.10
CA ASP A 745 -20.52 -0.92 15.79
C ASP A 745 -19.89 -1.61 17.02
N PHE A 746 -18.58 -1.53 17.17
CA PHE A 746 -17.83 -2.21 18.24
C PHE A 746 -16.48 -1.53 18.58
N GLY A 747 -15.81 -2.01 19.63
CA GLY A 747 -14.63 -1.35 20.19
C GLY A 747 -15.02 -0.16 21.09
N GLU A 748 -14.05 0.72 21.35
CA GLU A 748 -14.25 1.90 22.20
C GLU A 748 -15.41 2.78 21.69
N LYS A 749 -16.25 3.26 22.61
CA LYS A 749 -17.33 4.18 22.28
C LYS A 749 -16.81 5.61 22.29
N LEU A 750 -17.05 6.36 21.22
CA LEU A 750 -16.57 7.73 21.10
C LEU A 750 -17.45 8.71 21.89
N ASP A 751 -16.84 9.73 22.51
CA ASP A 751 -17.57 10.81 23.20
C ASP A 751 -18.46 11.62 22.23
N LYS A 752 -17.99 11.78 21.00
CA LYS A 752 -18.73 12.32 19.86
C LYS A 752 -18.66 11.28 18.73
N PRO A 753 -19.80 10.82 18.17
CA PRO A 753 -19.79 9.96 17.00
C PRO A 753 -19.05 10.63 15.85
N ASP A 754 -18.22 9.86 15.18
CA ASP A 754 -17.48 10.28 14.00
C ASP A 754 -18.27 10.02 12.71
N THR A 755 -17.93 10.68 11.60
CA THR A 755 -18.67 10.59 10.34
C THR A 755 -17.79 10.62 9.10
N ALA A 756 -18.02 9.70 8.17
CA ALA A 756 -17.37 9.65 6.87
C ALA A 756 -18.37 9.70 5.71
N LYS A 757 -17.88 9.88 4.48
CA LYS A 757 -18.68 9.83 3.24
C LYS A 757 -18.32 8.59 2.41
N ASP A 758 -19.33 7.80 2.02
CA ASP A 758 -19.13 6.76 1.02
C ASP A 758 -19.04 7.35 -0.41
N HIS A 759 -18.69 6.51 -1.39
CA HIS A 759 -18.59 6.91 -2.80
C HIS A 759 -19.92 7.33 -3.46
N ASN A 760 -21.05 7.23 -2.75
CA ASN A 760 -22.36 7.76 -3.18
C ASN A 760 -22.70 9.07 -2.45
N GLY A 761 -21.79 9.63 -1.64
CA GLY A 761 -21.99 10.83 -0.83
C GLY A 761 -22.84 10.62 0.43
N LYS A 762 -23.21 9.37 0.74
CA LYS A 762 -24.00 9.02 1.93
C LYS A 762 -23.12 9.13 3.17
N THR A 763 -23.65 9.75 4.22
CA THR A 763 -22.96 9.78 5.52
C THR A 763 -22.98 8.40 6.18
N VAL A 764 -21.81 7.91 6.57
CA VAL A 764 -21.64 6.76 7.46
C VAL A 764 -21.32 7.30 8.86
N ASN A 765 -22.11 6.87 9.85
CA ASN A 765 -21.91 7.25 11.25
C ASN A 765 -21.15 6.16 12.01
N LEU A 766 -20.16 6.58 12.81
CA LEU A 766 -19.29 5.75 13.63
C LEU A 766 -19.41 6.18 15.11
N PRO A 767 -20.38 5.64 15.87
CA PRO A 767 -20.51 5.89 17.31
C PRO A 767 -19.41 5.21 18.15
N ASN A 768 -18.68 4.27 17.56
CA ASN A 768 -17.57 3.54 18.15
C ASN A 768 -16.34 3.63 17.21
N LYS A 769 -15.15 3.34 17.76
CA LYS A 769 -13.87 3.35 17.03
C LYS A 769 -13.86 2.42 15.82
N CYS A 770 -14.59 1.31 15.85
CA CYS A 770 -14.71 0.38 14.73
C CYS A 770 -16.17 0.07 14.36
N LYS A 771 -16.41 -0.15 13.06
CA LYS A 771 -17.66 -0.70 12.52
C LYS A 771 -17.33 -1.81 11.53
N MET A 772 -18.01 -2.95 11.61
CA MET A 772 -17.93 -4.02 10.61
C MET A 772 -19.13 -3.96 9.67
N GLN A 773 -18.89 -4.16 8.38
CA GLN A 773 -19.91 -4.38 7.36
C GLN A 773 -19.45 -5.46 6.39
N THR A 774 -20.36 -6.36 5.99
CA THR A 774 -20.08 -7.38 4.97
C THR A 774 -20.95 -7.14 3.73
N PHE A 775 -20.34 -7.14 2.54
CA PHE A 775 -21.04 -6.79 1.28
C PHE A 775 -21.49 -8.00 0.47
N ARG A 776 -21.20 -9.21 0.96
CA ARG A 776 -21.31 -10.46 0.22
C ARG A 776 -22.74 -10.85 -0.11
N THR A 777 -22.97 -11.33 -1.33
CA THR A 777 -24.28 -11.88 -1.71
C THR A 777 -24.47 -13.32 -1.21
N ASP A 778 -25.49 -13.59 -0.40
CA ASP A 778 -25.81 -14.93 0.14
C ASP A 778 -25.86 -16.02 -0.95
N GLY A 779 -24.93 -16.98 -0.90
CA GLY A 779 -24.77 -17.98 -1.94
C GLY A 779 -25.16 -19.39 -1.50
N PHE A 780 -26.45 -19.68 -1.36
CA PHE A 780 -26.93 -21.05 -1.12
C PHE A 780 -27.24 -21.80 -2.44
N THR A 781 -26.59 -22.94 -2.64
CA THR A 781 -26.77 -23.79 -3.84
C THR A 781 -26.83 -25.27 -3.49
N LEU A 782 -27.56 -26.03 -4.30
CA LEU A 782 -27.61 -27.49 -4.28
C LEU A 782 -26.85 -28.06 -5.49
N SER A 783 -26.21 -29.21 -5.34
CA SER A 783 -25.50 -29.92 -6.42
C SER A 783 -26.44 -30.45 -7.52
N THR A 784 -27.74 -30.54 -7.22
CA THR A 784 -28.81 -30.90 -8.15
C THR A 784 -30.12 -30.25 -7.69
N SER A 785 -31.01 -29.92 -8.63
CA SER A 785 -32.38 -29.49 -8.33
C SER A 785 -33.38 -30.66 -8.27
N LYS A 786 -32.94 -31.90 -8.55
CA LYS A 786 -33.77 -33.11 -8.52
C LYS A 786 -33.05 -34.30 -7.87
N ALA A 787 -33.73 -35.07 -7.02
CA ALA A 787 -33.16 -36.25 -6.37
C ALA A 787 -34.25 -37.29 -5.98
N HIS A 788 -33.86 -38.56 -5.81
CA HIS A 788 -34.75 -39.57 -5.21
C HIS A 788 -34.63 -39.57 -3.67
N VAL A 789 -35.65 -40.07 -2.99
CA VAL A 789 -35.58 -40.38 -1.55
C VAL A 789 -34.43 -41.36 -1.28
N GLY A 790 -33.58 -41.03 -0.31
CA GLY A 790 -32.36 -41.78 0.03
C GLY A 790 -31.13 -41.43 -0.82
N SER A 791 -31.24 -40.59 -1.85
CA SER A 791 -30.07 -40.06 -2.57
C SER A 791 -29.29 -39.08 -1.70
N GLU A 792 -27.96 -39.02 -1.90
CA GLU A 792 -27.13 -37.95 -1.36
C GLU A 792 -27.17 -36.71 -2.26
N VAL A 793 -27.37 -35.54 -1.65
CA VAL A 793 -27.36 -34.24 -2.31
C VAL A 793 -26.30 -33.37 -1.65
N GLY A 794 -25.32 -32.94 -2.44
CA GLY A 794 -24.35 -31.95 -2.01
C GLY A 794 -25.00 -30.58 -1.93
N PHE A 795 -24.57 -29.77 -0.97
CA PHE A 795 -24.94 -28.36 -0.87
C PHE A 795 -23.71 -27.51 -0.61
N LYS A 796 -23.78 -26.26 -1.05
CA LYS A 796 -22.82 -25.23 -0.69
C LYS A 796 -23.57 -24.02 -0.17
N VAL A 797 -23.12 -23.51 0.96
CA VAL A 797 -23.36 -22.12 1.35
C VAL A 797 -22.07 -21.37 1.17
N THR A 798 -22.17 -20.12 0.76
CA THR A 798 -21.09 -19.15 0.81
C THR A 798 -21.59 -17.89 1.51
N HIS A 799 -20.67 -17.20 2.17
CA HIS A 799 -20.86 -15.88 2.77
C HIS A 799 -21.78 -15.75 4.02
N LEU A 800 -22.03 -16.83 4.76
CA LEU A 800 -22.72 -16.72 6.06
C LEU A 800 -21.78 -16.27 7.20
N ASP A 801 -22.32 -15.72 8.30
CA ASP A 801 -21.55 -15.27 9.46
C ASP A 801 -20.71 -16.41 10.09
N SER A 802 -19.38 -16.28 10.00
CA SER A 802 -18.41 -17.28 10.45
C SER A 802 -18.37 -17.53 11.97
N GLU A 803 -19.09 -16.73 12.77
CA GLU A 803 -19.23 -16.89 14.22
C GLU A 803 -20.59 -17.49 14.63
N THR A 804 -21.40 -17.93 13.67
CA THR A 804 -22.75 -18.46 13.90
C THR A 804 -22.86 -19.94 13.52
N ASP A 805 -23.51 -20.71 14.40
CA ASP A 805 -23.92 -22.09 14.11
C ASP A 805 -25.15 -22.10 13.18
N TYR A 806 -25.13 -22.93 12.14
CA TYR A 806 -26.19 -23.03 11.15
C TYR A 806 -26.82 -24.41 11.11
N VAL A 807 -28.07 -24.45 10.65
CA VAL A 807 -28.82 -25.68 10.42
C VAL A 807 -29.43 -25.66 9.02
N LEU A 808 -29.05 -26.63 8.18
CA LEU A 808 -29.79 -26.96 6.96
C LEU A 808 -31.03 -27.78 7.33
N LYS A 809 -32.20 -27.35 6.84
CA LYS A 809 -33.49 -27.98 7.04
C LYS A 809 -34.05 -28.53 5.72
N ILE A 810 -34.60 -29.74 5.75
CA ILE A 810 -35.39 -30.32 4.66
C ILE A 810 -36.51 -31.19 5.27
N GLY A 811 -37.76 -30.77 5.10
CA GLY A 811 -38.88 -31.33 5.86
C GLY A 811 -38.62 -31.23 7.37
N ASP A 812 -38.84 -32.33 8.10
CA ASP A 812 -38.59 -32.41 9.54
C ASP A 812 -37.11 -32.71 9.92
N LYS A 813 -36.20 -32.83 8.94
CA LYS A 813 -34.79 -33.15 9.19
C LYS A 813 -33.90 -31.91 9.22
N THR A 814 -32.93 -31.95 10.12
CA THR A 814 -31.95 -30.90 10.40
C THR A 814 -30.53 -31.43 10.29
N TYR A 815 -29.62 -30.63 9.73
CA TYR A 815 -28.19 -30.93 9.61
C TYR A 815 -27.41 -29.70 10.10
N ALA A 816 -26.77 -29.83 11.27
CA ALA A 816 -25.97 -28.75 11.85
C ALA A 816 -24.61 -28.64 11.15
N PHE A 817 -24.17 -27.41 10.88
CA PHE A 817 -22.86 -27.11 10.35
C PHE A 817 -22.38 -25.73 10.82
N THR A 818 -21.06 -25.53 10.79
CA THR A 818 -20.44 -24.21 10.91
C THR A 818 -19.78 -23.88 9.58
N THR A 819 -19.67 -22.59 9.26
CA THR A 819 -18.93 -22.15 8.09
C THR A 819 -17.44 -22.08 8.36
N ASP A 820 -16.65 -22.20 7.29
CA ASP A 820 -15.32 -21.66 7.24
C ASP A 820 -15.35 -20.15 7.40
N ASN A 821 -14.18 -19.58 7.58
CA ASN A 821 -14.05 -18.22 8.05
C ASN A 821 -14.32 -17.18 6.93
N GLY A 822 -14.36 -17.61 5.66
CA GLY A 822 -14.89 -16.82 4.55
C GLY A 822 -16.43 -16.88 4.43
N GLY A 823 -17.10 -17.56 5.36
CA GLY A 823 -18.53 -17.78 5.41
C GLY A 823 -19.01 -18.98 4.60
N ASN A 824 -18.12 -19.88 4.20
CA ASN A 824 -18.45 -20.96 3.26
C ASN A 824 -18.54 -22.32 3.94
N PHE A 825 -19.47 -23.17 3.51
CA PHE A 825 -19.49 -24.57 3.90
C PHE A 825 -19.97 -25.40 2.72
N ALA A 826 -19.27 -26.51 2.46
CA ALA A 826 -19.68 -27.53 1.51
C ALA A 826 -19.97 -28.81 2.29
N GLY A 827 -21.18 -29.33 2.14
CA GLY A 827 -21.63 -30.54 2.82
C GLY A 827 -22.49 -31.41 1.94
N VAL A 828 -22.92 -32.54 2.50
CA VAL A 828 -23.81 -33.49 1.84
C VAL A 828 -24.90 -33.88 2.83
N PHE A 829 -26.14 -34.02 2.36
CA PHE A 829 -27.24 -34.58 3.13
C PHE A 829 -27.96 -35.66 2.33
N SER A 830 -28.44 -36.70 3.00
CA SER A 830 -29.28 -37.73 2.38
C SER A 830 -30.76 -37.30 2.39
N VAL A 831 -31.44 -37.38 1.26
CA VAL A 831 -32.86 -36.97 1.11
C VAL A 831 -33.77 -37.81 2.02
N PRO A 832 -34.53 -37.21 2.97
CA PRO A 832 -35.32 -37.94 3.95
C PRO A 832 -36.38 -38.88 3.37
N GLU A 833 -36.61 -39.99 4.07
CA GLU A 833 -37.79 -40.83 3.86
C GLU A 833 -39.08 -40.10 4.26
N GLY A 834 -40.20 -40.46 3.61
CA GLY A 834 -41.50 -39.82 3.82
C GLY A 834 -41.81 -38.64 2.90
N LEU A 835 -40.81 -38.09 2.19
CA LEU A 835 -41.05 -37.03 1.20
C LEU A 835 -41.80 -37.56 -0.04
N LYS A 836 -42.79 -36.82 -0.51
CA LYS A 836 -43.71 -37.25 -1.58
C LYS A 836 -43.07 -37.14 -2.96
N ALA A 837 -43.06 -38.24 -3.72
CA ALA A 837 -42.65 -38.24 -5.12
C ALA A 837 -43.51 -37.30 -5.98
N GLY A 838 -42.88 -36.56 -6.89
CA GLY A 838 -43.50 -35.53 -7.71
C GLY A 838 -43.78 -34.20 -6.99
N SER A 839 -43.24 -34.00 -5.78
CA SER A 839 -43.30 -32.72 -5.06
C SER A 839 -41.94 -32.01 -5.04
N THR A 840 -41.96 -30.68 -4.99
CA THR A 840 -40.78 -29.87 -4.69
C THR A 840 -40.78 -29.51 -3.21
N VAL A 841 -39.68 -29.79 -2.52
CA VAL A 841 -39.49 -29.52 -1.10
C VAL A 841 -38.48 -28.37 -0.95
N GLU A 842 -38.73 -27.45 -0.01
CA GLU A 842 -37.76 -26.41 0.33
C GLU A 842 -36.61 -27.01 1.15
N VAL A 843 -35.38 -26.78 0.70
CA VAL A 843 -34.17 -26.92 1.51
C VAL A 843 -33.80 -25.52 1.97
N ALA A 844 -33.67 -25.30 3.28
CA ALA A 844 -33.46 -23.97 3.86
C ALA A 844 -32.29 -23.97 4.84
N ILE A 845 -31.50 -22.90 4.83
CA ILE A 845 -30.49 -22.62 5.85
C ILE A 845 -31.09 -21.69 6.89
N VAL A 846 -30.89 -22.03 8.16
CA VAL A 846 -31.41 -21.29 9.31
C VAL A 846 -30.29 -21.03 10.30
N ASP A 847 -30.20 -19.80 10.81
CA ASP A 847 -29.24 -19.44 11.86
C ASP A 847 -29.68 -19.92 13.26
N ALA A 848 -28.81 -19.76 14.25
CA ALA A 848 -29.05 -20.12 15.65
C ALA A 848 -30.28 -19.40 16.26
N GLN A 849 -30.69 -18.26 15.69
CA GLN A 849 -31.83 -17.45 16.11
C GLN A 849 -33.15 -17.87 15.41
N GLY A 850 -33.09 -18.81 14.46
CA GLY A 850 -34.26 -19.31 13.74
C GLY A 850 -34.64 -18.53 12.49
N LYS A 851 -33.85 -17.52 12.08
CA LYS A 851 -34.06 -16.76 10.84
C LYS A 851 -33.53 -17.55 9.65
N LYS A 852 -34.31 -17.58 8.56
CA LYS A 852 -33.90 -18.20 7.28
C LYS A 852 -32.91 -17.28 6.56
N VAL A 853 -31.74 -17.81 6.23
CA VAL A 853 -30.62 -17.08 5.58
C VAL A 853 -30.29 -17.59 4.17
N GLY A 854 -30.96 -18.66 3.72
CA GLY A 854 -30.91 -19.12 2.34
C GLY A 854 -31.92 -20.22 2.08
N SER A 855 -32.40 -20.37 0.84
CA SER A 855 -33.20 -21.55 0.46
C SER A 855 -33.20 -21.87 -1.03
N ALA A 856 -33.45 -23.14 -1.35
CA ALA A 856 -33.51 -23.70 -2.69
C ALA A 856 -34.57 -24.81 -2.76
N GLY A 857 -35.21 -24.98 -3.91
CA GLY A 857 -36.17 -26.06 -4.15
C GLY A 857 -35.50 -27.34 -4.64
N LEU A 858 -35.91 -28.49 -4.10
CA LEU A 858 -35.49 -29.82 -4.52
C LEU A 858 -36.70 -30.65 -4.97
N GLU A 859 -36.74 -31.06 -6.23
CA GLU A 859 -37.79 -31.92 -6.79
C GLU A 859 -37.53 -33.39 -6.43
N ILE A 860 -38.51 -34.03 -5.78
CA ILE A 860 -38.42 -35.42 -5.33
C ILE A 860 -38.90 -36.36 -6.43
N LEU A 861 -37.96 -37.10 -7.02
CA LEU A 861 -38.22 -38.02 -8.11
C LEU A 861 -38.83 -39.35 -7.64
N SER A 862 -39.83 -39.83 -8.36
CA SER A 862 -40.37 -41.19 -8.24
C SER A 862 -39.24 -42.22 -8.28
N LYS A 863 -39.26 -43.24 -7.40
CA LYS A 863 -38.43 -44.43 -7.65
C LYS A 863 -38.94 -45.07 -8.94
N ASP A 864 -38.09 -45.15 -9.96
CA ASP A 864 -38.44 -45.85 -11.20
C ASP A 864 -38.82 -47.30 -10.88
N LYS A 865 -39.93 -47.77 -11.47
CA LYS A 865 -40.22 -49.20 -11.47
C LYS A 865 -39.08 -49.90 -12.21
N PRO A 866 -38.53 -51.01 -11.70
CA PRO A 866 -37.59 -51.81 -12.47
C PRO A 866 -38.23 -52.17 -13.81
N ARG A 867 -37.53 -51.89 -14.91
CA ARG A 867 -37.92 -52.47 -16.21
C ARG A 867 -37.84 -53.99 -16.06
N LYS A 868 -38.97 -54.67 -16.25
CA LYS A 868 -38.97 -56.11 -16.48
C LYS A 868 -38.57 -56.36 -17.92
N ASP A 869 -37.48 -57.07 -18.13
CA ASP A 869 -37.15 -57.63 -19.43
C ASP A 869 -38.13 -58.77 -19.77
N GLY A 870 -38.58 -58.80 -21.02
CA GLY A 870 -39.51 -59.78 -21.58
C GLY A 870 -39.81 -59.43 -23.05
N PRO A 871 -39.83 -60.41 -23.98
CA PRO A 871 -39.43 -60.15 -25.38
C PRO A 871 -40.58 -59.93 -26.38
N GLU A 872 -40.18 -59.63 -27.63
CA GLU A 872 -40.99 -59.64 -28.87
C GLU A 872 -42.06 -58.53 -29.01
N ALA A 873 -42.46 -58.06 -30.21
CA ALA A 873 -41.98 -58.26 -31.59
C ALA A 873 -42.20 -56.95 -32.40
N GLY A 874 -41.60 -56.85 -33.59
CA GLY A 874 -41.76 -55.68 -34.46
C GLY A 874 -43.02 -55.72 -35.35
N GLY A 875 -43.44 -54.56 -35.87
CA GLY A 875 -44.44 -54.50 -36.94
C GLY A 875 -45.08 -53.14 -37.22
N THR A 876 -44.50 -52.36 -38.16
CA THR A 876 -45.15 -51.41 -39.10
C THR A 876 -46.01 -50.24 -38.54
N THR A 877 -46.13 -49.03 -39.13
CA THR A 877 -46.05 -48.58 -40.54
C THR A 877 -45.48 -47.15 -40.71
N GLU A 878 -44.98 -46.88 -41.91
CA GLU A 878 -44.85 -45.62 -42.71
C GLU A 878 -45.35 -44.26 -42.15
N GLY A 879 -44.73 -43.11 -42.48
CA GLY A 879 -43.57 -42.87 -43.36
C GLY A 879 -43.36 -41.38 -43.73
N LYS A 880 -42.42 -41.13 -44.68
CA LYS A 880 -42.09 -39.83 -45.35
C LYS A 880 -41.43 -38.73 -44.49
N ASP A 881 -40.41 -37.98 -44.91
CA ASP A 881 -39.60 -37.95 -46.14
C ASP A 881 -38.11 -37.63 -45.85
N LYS A 882 -37.24 -37.75 -46.86
CA LYS A 882 -35.75 -37.58 -46.87
C LYS A 882 -35.37 -36.40 -47.81
N PRO A 883 -34.09 -36.03 -48.14
CA PRO A 883 -32.78 -36.39 -47.56
C PRO A 883 -31.72 -35.23 -47.48
N GLY A 884 -30.53 -35.53 -46.92
CA GLY A 884 -29.22 -34.94 -47.31
C GLY A 884 -28.27 -34.63 -46.15
N ASP A 885 -26.97 -34.96 -46.16
CA ASP A 885 -26.18 -35.88 -47.02
C ASP A 885 -24.96 -36.47 -46.24
N LYS A 886 -24.16 -37.36 -46.89
CA LYS A 886 -23.04 -38.22 -46.41
C LYS A 886 -21.92 -37.54 -45.57
N GLY A 887 -20.99 -38.25 -44.91
CA GLY A 887 -20.61 -39.69 -44.88
C GLY A 887 -19.98 -40.08 -43.51
N GLY A 888 -19.63 -41.34 -43.18
CA GLY A 888 -18.58 -42.19 -43.79
C GLY A 888 -17.22 -41.90 -43.08
N ASP A 889 -16.47 -42.82 -42.46
CA ASP A 889 -16.52 -44.29 -42.46
C ASP A 889 -16.02 -44.99 -41.17
N LYS A 890 -16.27 -46.30 -41.17
CA LYS A 890 -16.05 -47.47 -40.29
C LYS A 890 -14.62 -47.76 -39.71
N PRO A 891 -14.35 -48.89 -38.98
CA PRO A 891 -13.68 -48.86 -37.67
C PRO A 891 -12.42 -49.77 -37.51
N GLY A 892 -11.93 -49.95 -36.27
CA GLY A 892 -10.92 -50.96 -35.90
C GLY A 892 -11.16 -51.57 -34.50
N ASP A 893 -10.86 -52.85 -34.34
CA ASP A 893 -11.28 -53.72 -33.23
C ASP A 893 -10.26 -53.88 -32.06
N LYS A 894 -10.81 -54.07 -30.84
CA LYS A 894 -10.53 -55.06 -29.75
C LYS A 894 -9.19 -55.88 -29.72
N PRO A 895 -8.89 -56.60 -28.60
CA PRO A 895 -8.99 -56.26 -27.17
C PRO A 895 -7.78 -56.78 -26.33
N GLY A 896 -7.75 -56.56 -25.01
CA GLY A 896 -6.77 -57.20 -24.10
C GLY A 896 -7.20 -57.19 -22.64
N ASP A 897 -7.56 -58.35 -22.09
CA ASP A 897 -8.04 -58.58 -20.72
C ASP A 897 -7.03 -59.40 -19.89
N LYS A 898 -7.27 -59.47 -18.56
CA LYS A 898 -6.57 -60.18 -17.46
C LYS A 898 -5.53 -59.34 -16.70
N GLY A 899 -5.50 -59.33 -15.36
CA GLY A 899 -6.43 -59.94 -14.39
C GLY A 899 -5.74 -60.44 -13.11
N GLY A 900 -6.33 -60.13 -11.94
CA GLY A 900 -5.93 -60.63 -10.61
C GLY A 900 -4.92 -59.73 -9.85
N LYS A 901 -4.79 -59.86 -8.52
CA LYS A 901 -5.66 -60.50 -7.51
C LYS A 901 -5.14 -60.09 -6.11
N THR A 902 -6.01 -59.67 -5.18
CA THR A 902 -5.63 -59.44 -3.77
C THR A 902 -5.40 -60.77 -3.02
N PRO A 903 -4.67 -60.71 -1.90
CA PRO A 903 -5.19 -61.32 -0.67
C PRO A 903 -5.17 -60.36 0.54
N THR A 904 -6.05 -60.64 1.49
CA THR A 904 -6.16 -60.03 2.82
C THR A 904 -5.19 -60.67 3.82
N ASP A 905 -4.93 -60.02 4.97
CA ASP A 905 -5.45 -60.51 6.27
C ASP A 905 -5.10 -59.56 7.43
N ASN A 906 -5.74 -59.79 8.58
CA ASN A 906 -5.98 -58.82 9.65
C ASN A 906 -4.93 -58.84 10.78
N ALA A 907 -4.87 -57.75 11.54
CA ALA A 907 -4.56 -57.79 12.98
C ALA A 907 -5.47 -56.79 13.72
N GLU A 908 -6.20 -57.28 14.71
CA GLU A 908 -7.17 -56.50 15.49
C GLU A 908 -6.50 -55.75 16.65
N GLY A 909 -7.14 -54.66 17.10
CA GLY A 909 -6.70 -53.85 18.23
C GLY A 909 -7.81 -52.91 18.71
N GLU A 910 -8.73 -53.43 19.51
CA GLU A 910 -9.71 -52.62 20.26
C GLU A 910 -8.96 -51.68 21.26
N SER A 911 -9.51 -50.61 21.83
CA SER A 911 -10.93 -50.32 22.07
C SER A 911 -11.23 -48.83 22.34
N LYS A 912 -12.43 -48.43 21.88
CA LYS A 912 -13.40 -47.46 22.45
C LYS A 912 -13.09 -45.93 22.50
N PRO A 913 -14.04 -45.09 22.05
CA PRO A 913 -14.08 -43.64 22.27
C PRO A 913 -14.87 -43.28 23.55
N LEU A 914 -14.98 -41.97 23.84
CA LEU A 914 -16.12 -41.21 24.46
C LEU A 914 -15.57 -39.93 25.16
N PRO A 915 -16.38 -38.90 25.45
CA PRO A 915 -17.58 -38.43 24.77
C PRO A 915 -17.57 -36.91 24.44
N ARG A 916 -18.44 -36.49 23.52
CA ARG A 916 -18.98 -35.11 23.52
C ARG A 916 -20.29 -35.09 24.32
N THR A 917 -20.36 -34.31 25.40
CA THR A 917 -21.63 -33.86 25.99
C THR A 917 -21.40 -32.54 26.72
N GLY A 918 -22.14 -31.50 26.34
CA GLY A 918 -22.32 -30.32 27.18
C GLY A 918 -23.68 -30.39 27.86
N ALA A 919 -23.69 -30.34 29.20
CA ALA A 919 -24.78 -29.89 30.06
C ALA A 919 -24.38 -30.16 31.53
N ASP A 920 -23.95 -29.13 32.25
CA ASP A 920 -24.82 -28.59 33.29
C ASP A 920 -24.39 -27.17 33.70
N VAL A 921 -25.39 -26.37 34.06
CA VAL A 921 -25.28 -24.93 34.35
C VAL A 921 -25.44 -24.70 35.85
N ALA A 922 -24.97 -23.55 36.34
CA ALA A 922 -25.20 -22.99 37.68
C ALA A 922 -24.43 -23.66 38.84
N GLY A 923 -23.17 -23.24 39.01
CA GLY A 923 -22.42 -23.33 40.26
C GLY A 923 -21.20 -22.42 40.23
N ILE A 924 -20.97 -21.64 41.28
CA ILE A 924 -19.79 -20.75 41.44
C ILE A 924 -19.79 -19.49 40.54
N LEU A 925 -20.95 -18.82 40.46
CA LEU A 925 -21.01 -17.35 40.42
C LEU A 925 -21.28 -16.83 41.84
N ALA A 926 -20.34 -17.06 42.76
CA ALA A 926 -20.49 -16.70 44.18
C ALA A 926 -19.14 -16.55 44.95
N ALA A 927 -18.08 -16.04 44.31
CA ALA A 927 -16.79 -15.81 45.00
C ALA A 927 -15.92 -14.67 44.43
N ALA A 928 -16.46 -13.78 43.59
CA ALA A 928 -15.69 -12.77 42.85
C ALA A 928 -16.11 -11.31 43.11
N ALA A 929 -16.66 -11.01 44.30
CA ALA A 929 -17.17 -9.67 44.65
C ALA A 929 -16.62 -9.09 45.96
N LEU A 930 -15.54 -9.68 46.53
CA LEU A 930 -15.02 -9.29 47.86
C LEU A 930 -13.48 -9.20 47.97
N LEU A 931 -12.77 -9.00 46.84
CA LEU A 931 -11.34 -8.65 46.81
C LEU A 931 -11.03 -7.38 46.00
N LEU A 932 -12.02 -6.50 45.83
CA LEU A 932 -11.88 -5.16 45.22
C LEU A 932 -11.84 -4.02 46.26
N ALA A 933 -11.33 -4.28 47.46
CA ALA A 933 -11.31 -3.31 48.56
C ALA A 933 -9.95 -3.19 49.30
N ALA A 934 -8.85 -3.71 48.73
CA ALA A 934 -7.52 -3.67 49.36
C ALA A 934 -6.35 -3.33 48.41
N GLY A 935 -6.63 -2.88 47.18
CA GLY A 935 -5.57 -2.49 46.21
C GLY A 935 -5.13 -1.02 46.29
N SER A 936 -5.95 -0.14 46.86
CA SER A 936 -5.83 1.32 46.67
C SER A 936 -4.98 2.06 47.71
N ALA A 937 -4.22 1.35 48.54
CA ALA A 937 -3.48 1.93 49.68
C ALA A 937 -1.95 1.72 49.67
N MET A 938 -1.37 1.07 48.65
CA MET A 938 0.09 0.86 48.53
C MET A 938 0.76 1.59 47.36
N ALA A 939 0.03 2.42 46.61
CA ALA A 939 0.57 3.15 45.44
C ALA A 939 1.11 4.57 45.74
N VAL A 940 0.99 5.07 46.98
CA VAL A 940 1.24 6.50 47.30
C VAL A 940 2.60 6.76 47.98
N ASN A 941 3.26 5.74 48.55
CA ASN A 941 4.50 5.94 49.33
C ASN A 941 5.81 5.54 48.62
N GLY A 942 5.76 5.09 47.36
CA GLY A 942 6.95 4.67 46.60
C GLY A 942 7.74 5.80 45.92
N ARG A 943 7.12 6.96 45.65
CA ARG A 943 7.69 8.03 44.80
C ARG A 943 8.58 9.06 45.52
N ARG A 944 9.28 8.69 46.61
CA ARG A 944 10.11 9.64 47.39
C ARG A 944 11.55 9.20 47.71
N LYS A 945 12.08 8.17 47.05
CA LYS A 945 13.50 7.78 47.12
C LYS A 945 14.07 7.32 45.76
N ALA A 946 14.09 8.23 44.80
CA ALA A 946 14.84 8.07 43.53
C ALA A 946 15.23 9.44 42.95
N HIS A 947 15.74 10.34 43.79
CA HIS A 947 16.51 11.51 43.37
C HIS A 947 17.76 11.60 44.24
N ARG A 948 18.83 10.96 43.77
CA ARG A 948 20.23 11.24 44.06
C ARG A 948 21.09 10.56 43.03
#